data_AF-A0A348UJF5-F1
#
_entry.id   AF-A0A348UJF5-F1
#
_cell.length_a   1.000
_cell.length_b   1.000
_cell.length_c   1.000
_cell.angle_alpha   90.00
_cell.angle_beta   90.00
_cell.angle_gamma   90.00
#
_symmetry.space_group_name_H-M   'P 1'
#
loop_
_entity.id
_entity.type
_entity.pdbx_description
1 polymer ?
#
loop_
_entity_poly.entity_id
_entity_poly.type
_entity_poly.pdbx_seq_one_letter_code
_entity_poly.pdbx_strand_id
1 'polypeptide(L)'
;LYNRILWLSLGAVLLAVAYAVFRPEASRQTVDRKGKSVSVAALPTLKPLARPAPGHSWAALRAMIRLDMLFVLRSPAFAVLLALGLFNALSGLSSVAEMGGVPYFPVTRAVVEMLTGAFAIIPLIVAIYYGGELVWRDRDYRMHEIVDATATPSWVFVLPKVLAMGLVLLSSLLIAMLGAVLFQLITGYTHLELGSYLLWFVLPVLIGSLQYAILSIFVQTLVPSKAAGWAIMLLQVVASIALATTGFEHRLYNFGDAAPVPLSDMNGMGHFWIARAWHQFYWTAFALMLLVGAHLLWRRGTETRLRPRFALAPKRLHGPAGVVMGLFTLAWVGSGAYIFYNSNVLNRYITEPEQEQLLADAERLLLPLETLPQPKITHVSLDVALHPRERVALATGEYTLVNRHEVPVLQLIVSTPRELAIEKLDMSGSRLETTYEEFGVRIYTLDEPMAPGETRTLRFVTRLQEQGFPNSNAQTRLVTNGTFINNAEISPLLGIDRTIFLRDRATRRKYDLPEELRVARLEDETANSSHYLRPDSDWVTADIRLSTDADQTPVAPGMTVSDTTADGRRTVVTRTESPIQHFFSLQSARYARADDTWVNPEGSSVALAVYYHPEHEHNVQRMLDAMKISLDVFSKRFSPFQFQQARILEFPAYAGFAQSFANTVPYSESIGFIQNFREEDQDDLIDLVTYVTAHEIAHQWWAHQLIGANKQGMTLLSETFSQYSALLVMEQLYGKPQIRRFLKRELDRYLRSR
;
A
#
# COMPACT_ATOMS: atom_id res chain seq x y z
N LEU A 1 15.37 10.78 -24.26
CA LEU A 1 16.11 9.92 -25.23
C LEU A 1 17.58 9.72 -24.83
N TYR A 2 18.35 10.78 -24.54
CA TYR A 2 19.78 10.72 -24.18
C TYR A 2 20.12 9.79 -23.01
N ASN A 3 19.32 9.82 -21.93
CA ASN A 3 19.51 8.89 -20.80
C ASN A 3 19.40 7.42 -21.24
N ARG A 4 18.43 7.10 -22.11
CA ARG A 4 18.25 5.74 -22.64
C ARG A 4 19.44 5.34 -23.52
N ILE A 5 19.95 6.25 -24.35
CA ILE A 5 21.15 5.99 -25.17
C ILE A 5 22.36 5.73 -24.28
N LEU A 6 22.57 6.52 -23.22
CA LEU A 6 23.68 6.34 -22.27
C LEU A 6 23.65 4.94 -21.63
N TRP A 7 22.52 4.56 -21.04
CA TRP A 7 22.40 3.27 -20.37
C TRP A 7 22.41 2.08 -21.33
N LEU A 8 21.86 2.22 -22.54
CA LEU A 8 21.98 1.20 -23.59
C LEU A 8 23.43 1.06 -24.09
N SER A 9 24.15 2.18 -24.24
CA SER A 9 25.56 2.18 -24.65
C SER A 9 26.44 1.56 -23.56
N LEU A 10 26.21 1.92 -22.30
CA LEU A 10 26.91 1.33 -21.16
C LEU A 10 26.61 -0.17 -21.05
N GLY A 11 25.34 -0.57 -21.22
CA GLY A 11 24.93 -1.97 -21.27
C GLY A 11 25.61 -2.72 -22.41
N ALA A 12 25.69 -2.14 -23.60
CA ALA A 12 26.38 -2.73 -24.75
C ALA A 12 27.89 -2.85 -24.51
N VAL A 13 28.53 -1.85 -23.89
CA VAL A 13 29.95 -1.89 -23.51
C VAL A 13 30.19 -2.98 -22.47
N LEU A 14 29.37 -3.06 -21.42
CA LEU A 14 29.47 -4.11 -20.41
C LEU A 14 29.24 -5.49 -21.01
N LEU A 15 28.30 -5.64 -21.95
CA LEU A 15 28.07 -6.88 -22.68
C LEU A 15 29.27 -7.24 -23.57
N ALA A 16 29.87 -6.27 -24.25
CA ALA A 16 31.06 -6.48 -25.08
C ALA A 16 32.28 -6.85 -24.23
N VAL A 17 32.46 -6.20 -23.08
CA VAL A 17 33.50 -6.55 -22.10
C VAL A 17 33.24 -7.94 -21.52
N ALA A 18 32.00 -8.24 -21.13
CA ALA A 18 31.63 -9.57 -20.66
C ALA A 18 31.92 -10.62 -21.74
N TYR A 19 31.54 -10.38 -22.99
CA TYR A 19 31.83 -11.28 -24.12
C TYR A 19 33.34 -11.44 -24.37
N ALA A 20 34.12 -10.35 -24.28
CA ALA A 20 35.57 -10.37 -24.51
C ALA A 20 36.34 -11.07 -23.36
N VAL A 21 35.86 -10.93 -22.12
CA VAL A 21 36.45 -11.55 -20.92
C VAL A 21 35.92 -12.97 -20.70
N PHE A 22 34.75 -13.29 -21.27
CA PHE A 22 34.14 -14.61 -21.19
C PHE A 22 35.01 -15.62 -21.93
N ARG A 23 35.80 -16.37 -21.15
CA ARG A 23 36.46 -17.58 -21.63
C ARG A 23 35.44 -18.70 -21.51
N PRO A 24 34.92 -19.26 -22.61
CA PRO A 24 34.12 -20.47 -22.52
C PRO A 24 35.03 -21.57 -21.97
N GLU A 25 34.86 -21.95 -20.71
CA GLU A 25 35.22 -23.29 -20.24
C GLU A 25 34.23 -24.29 -20.84
N ALA A 26 34.21 -24.34 -22.17
CA ALA A 26 33.83 -25.56 -22.84
C ALA A 26 34.99 -26.52 -22.59
N SER A 27 34.81 -27.45 -21.66
CA SER A 27 35.39 -28.77 -21.84
C SER A 27 34.85 -29.32 -23.16
N ARG A 28 35.43 -28.88 -24.29
CA ARG A 28 35.43 -29.61 -25.55
C ARG A 28 36.34 -30.81 -25.29
N GLN A 29 35.84 -31.77 -24.53
CA GLN A 29 36.14 -33.15 -24.89
C GLN A 29 35.49 -33.35 -26.24
N THR A 30 36.27 -33.14 -27.30
CA THR A 30 36.07 -33.83 -28.57
C THR A 30 36.01 -35.31 -28.23
N VAL A 31 34.80 -35.82 -28.02
CA VAL A 31 34.57 -37.26 -28.04
C VAL A 31 34.81 -37.66 -29.48
N ASP A 32 36.03 -38.13 -29.72
CA ASP A 32 36.42 -38.77 -30.96
C ASP A 32 35.46 -39.94 -31.17
N ARG A 33 34.51 -39.79 -32.11
CA ARG A 33 33.59 -40.84 -32.55
C ARG A 33 34.36 -41.81 -33.44
N LYS A 34 35.42 -42.41 -32.91
CA LYS A 34 36.00 -43.66 -33.42
C LYS A 34 35.59 -44.75 -32.45
N GLY A 35 34.61 -45.54 -32.87
CA GLY A 35 34.18 -46.73 -32.16
C GLY A 35 35.36 -47.66 -31.91
N LYS A 36 35.83 -47.70 -30.67
CA LYS A 36 36.42 -48.90 -30.10
C LYS A 36 35.30 -49.59 -29.32
N SER A 37 34.80 -50.69 -29.88
CA SER A 37 33.99 -51.65 -29.15
C SER A 37 34.85 -52.23 -28.01
N VAL A 38 34.77 -51.61 -26.83
CA VAL A 38 35.23 -52.25 -25.61
C VAL A 38 34.25 -53.37 -25.33
N SER A 39 34.74 -54.62 -25.32
CA SER A 39 34.02 -55.79 -24.86
C SER A 39 33.42 -55.49 -23.49
N VAL A 40 32.09 -55.40 -23.43
CA VAL A 40 31.34 -55.20 -22.18
C VAL A 40 31.48 -56.49 -21.39
N ALA A 41 32.40 -56.50 -20.42
CA ALA A 41 32.40 -57.51 -19.37
C ALA A 41 31.00 -57.54 -18.74
N ALA A 42 30.48 -58.74 -18.49
CA ALA A 42 29.13 -58.94 -17.94
C ALA A 42 28.90 -58.00 -16.75
N LEU A 43 27.89 -57.13 -16.87
CA LEU A 43 27.51 -56.22 -15.80
C LEU A 43 27.22 -57.05 -14.55
N PRO A 44 27.90 -56.80 -13.41
CA PRO A 44 27.60 -57.51 -12.18
C PRO A 44 26.11 -57.34 -11.84
N THR A 45 25.46 -58.42 -11.43
CA THR A 45 24.08 -58.39 -10.94
C THR A 45 23.97 -57.32 -9.85
N LEU A 46 23.16 -56.29 -10.11
CA LEU A 46 22.92 -55.17 -9.20
C LEU A 46 22.41 -55.70 -7.86
N LYS A 47 23.26 -55.69 -6.84
CA LYS A 47 22.82 -55.97 -5.47
C LYS A 47 21.98 -54.79 -4.98
N PRO A 48 20.81 -55.02 -4.35
CA PRO A 48 20.06 -53.95 -3.72
C PRO A 48 20.92 -53.28 -2.65
N LEU A 49 20.89 -51.95 -2.60
CA LEU A 49 21.57 -51.18 -1.55
C LEU A 49 21.08 -51.64 -0.17
N ALA A 50 22.00 -51.69 0.80
CA ALA A 50 21.67 -52.02 2.18
C ALA A 50 20.55 -51.10 2.69
N ARG A 51 19.60 -51.65 3.46
CA ARG A 51 18.55 -50.82 4.09
C ARG A 51 19.22 -49.86 5.08
N PRO A 52 18.79 -48.59 5.15
CA PRO A 52 19.37 -47.63 6.09
C PRO A 52 19.20 -48.13 7.52
N ALA A 53 20.26 -48.11 8.32
CA ALA A 53 20.15 -48.39 9.76
C ALA A 53 19.33 -47.28 10.47
N PRO A 54 18.57 -47.61 11.52
CA PRO A 54 17.82 -46.61 12.30
C PRO A 54 18.75 -45.47 12.78
N GLY A 55 18.30 -44.22 12.69
CA GLY A 55 19.07 -43.03 13.11
C GLY A 55 20.11 -42.49 12.10
N HIS A 56 20.63 -43.30 11.19
CA HIS A 56 21.63 -42.87 10.20
C HIS A 56 21.09 -41.83 9.21
N SER A 57 19.80 -41.90 8.89
CA SER A 57 19.15 -40.94 7.97
C SER A 57 19.05 -39.53 8.56
N TRP A 58 18.86 -39.40 9.89
CA TRP A 58 18.80 -38.10 10.58
C TRP A 58 20.19 -37.48 10.77
N ALA A 59 21.21 -38.33 11.00
CA ALA A 59 22.60 -37.87 11.00
C ALA A 59 23.04 -37.38 9.61
N ALA A 60 22.71 -38.14 8.55
CA ALA A 60 22.96 -37.76 7.17
C ALA A 60 22.25 -36.46 6.77
N LEU A 61 20.97 -36.30 7.16
CA LEU A 61 20.22 -35.06 6.94
C LEU A 61 20.95 -33.84 7.56
N ARG A 62 21.32 -33.91 8.85
CA ARG A 62 22.02 -32.82 9.54
C ARG A 62 23.38 -32.50 8.91
N ALA A 63 24.13 -33.53 8.54
CA ALA A 63 25.43 -33.36 7.87
C ALA A 63 25.26 -32.67 6.51
N MET A 64 24.27 -33.09 5.71
CA MET A 64 23.97 -32.49 4.41
C MET A 64 23.46 -31.06 4.53
N ILE A 65 22.60 -30.76 5.51
CA ILE A 65 22.14 -29.38 5.76
C ILE A 65 23.33 -28.49 6.06
N ARG A 66 24.21 -28.93 6.98
CA ARG A 66 25.41 -28.17 7.33
C ARG A 66 26.35 -27.98 6.14
N LEU A 67 26.55 -29.02 5.33
CA LEU A 67 27.40 -28.97 4.14
C LEU A 67 26.84 -28.00 3.09
N ASP A 68 25.56 -28.14 2.75
CA ASP A 68 24.85 -27.30 1.77
C ASP A 68 24.83 -25.84 2.24
N MET A 69 24.55 -25.59 3.53
CA MET A 69 24.56 -24.25 4.12
C MET A 69 25.96 -23.63 4.10
N LEU A 70 26.99 -24.35 4.54
CA LEU A 70 28.36 -23.84 4.54
C LEU A 70 28.89 -23.58 3.12
N PHE A 71 28.46 -24.37 2.14
CA PHE A 71 28.80 -24.15 0.74
C PHE A 71 28.29 -22.78 0.26
N VAL A 72 27.04 -22.41 0.60
CA VAL A 72 26.49 -21.10 0.22
C VAL A 72 27.13 -19.98 1.04
N LEU A 73 27.20 -20.12 2.36
CA LEU A 73 27.73 -19.06 3.25
C LEU A 73 29.21 -18.75 3.00
N ARG A 74 30.00 -19.72 2.54
CA ARG A 74 31.42 -19.53 2.19
C ARG A 74 31.65 -19.10 0.75
N SER A 75 30.59 -19.01 -0.05
CA SER A 75 30.71 -18.58 -1.45
C SER A 75 31.01 -17.07 -1.51
N PRO A 76 32.05 -16.64 -2.25
CA PRO A 76 32.33 -15.21 -2.45
C PRO A 76 31.14 -14.45 -3.04
N ALA A 77 30.38 -15.08 -3.95
CA ALA A 77 29.21 -14.46 -4.55
C ALA A 77 28.09 -14.18 -3.53
N PHE A 78 27.93 -15.01 -2.49
CA PHE A 78 26.95 -14.76 -1.43
C PHE A 78 27.35 -13.54 -0.61
N ALA A 79 28.63 -13.44 -0.23
CA ALA A 79 29.14 -12.28 0.49
C ALA A 79 28.98 -10.98 -0.32
N VAL A 80 29.25 -11.01 -1.63
CA VAL A 80 29.04 -9.87 -2.53
C VAL A 80 27.58 -9.48 -2.64
N LEU A 81 26.66 -10.44 -2.86
CA LEU A 81 25.22 -10.17 -2.93
C LEU A 81 24.69 -9.58 -1.62
N LEU A 82 25.12 -10.13 -0.47
CA LEU A 82 24.75 -9.63 0.84
C LEU A 82 25.28 -8.21 1.07
N ALA A 83 26.54 -7.94 0.70
CA ALA A 83 27.13 -6.61 0.83
C ALA A 83 26.44 -5.59 -0.07
N LEU A 84 26.11 -5.93 -1.32
CA LEU A 84 25.35 -5.07 -2.22
C LEU A 84 23.93 -4.80 -1.70
N GLY A 85 23.29 -5.84 -1.15
CA GLY A 85 21.99 -5.71 -0.49
C GLY A 85 22.01 -4.76 0.69
N LEU A 86 22.95 -4.97 1.61
CA LEU A 86 23.13 -4.12 2.78
C LEU A 86 23.49 -2.70 2.37
N PHE A 87 24.37 -2.52 1.39
CA PHE A 87 24.70 -1.21 0.86
C PHE A 87 23.46 -0.50 0.30
N ASN A 88 22.66 -1.19 -0.52
CA ASN A 88 21.42 -0.63 -1.08
C ASN A 88 20.42 -0.27 0.03
N ALA A 89 20.23 -1.16 1.00
CA ALA A 89 19.32 -0.96 2.13
C ALA A 89 19.77 0.21 3.01
N LEU A 90 21.02 0.21 3.48
CA LEU A 90 21.59 1.28 4.32
C LEU A 90 21.61 2.63 3.59
N SER A 91 21.90 2.62 2.29
CA SER A 91 21.81 3.82 1.45
C SER A 91 20.38 4.30 1.28
N GLY A 92 19.38 3.41 1.30
CA GLY A 92 17.97 3.77 1.30
C GLY A 92 17.50 4.32 2.66
N LEU A 93 18.04 3.78 3.77
CA LEU A 93 17.68 4.23 5.12
C LEU A 93 18.06 5.68 5.41
N SER A 94 19.07 6.23 4.74
CA SER A 94 19.33 7.67 4.82
C SER A 94 18.14 8.51 4.34
N SER A 95 17.36 8.03 3.36
CA SER A 95 16.13 8.68 2.88
C SER A 95 14.94 8.51 3.83
N VAL A 96 15.02 7.57 4.78
CA VAL A 96 14.05 7.42 5.88
C VAL A 96 14.36 8.39 7.01
N ALA A 97 15.65 8.56 7.34
CA ALA A 97 16.09 9.52 8.34
C ALA A 97 16.04 10.97 7.84
N GLU A 98 16.13 11.20 6.53
CA GLU A 98 16.06 12.54 5.93
C GLU A 98 15.35 12.50 4.58
N MET A 99 14.23 13.24 4.45
CA MET A 99 13.50 13.36 3.20
C MET A 99 13.49 14.81 2.72
N GLY A 100 14.21 15.09 1.62
CA GLY A 100 14.22 16.42 1.00
C GLY A 100 14.82 17.52 1.88
N GLY A 101 15.86 17.19 2.66
CA GLY A 101 16.50 18.13 3.60
C GLY A 101 15.76 18.28 4.92
N VAL A 102 14.88 17.33 5.26
CA VAL A 102 14.05 17.37 6.47
C VAL A 102 14.28 16.09 7.27
N PRO A 103 14.74 16.16 8.52
CA PRO A 103 15.03 15.00 9.36
C PRO A 103 13.75 14.37 9.92
N TYR A 104 13.75 13.04 10.00
CA TYR A 104 12.68 12.23 10.57
C TYR A 104 13.24 11.20 11.54
N PHE A 105 12.44 10.83 12.55
CA PHE A 105 12.74 9.66 13.35
C PHE A 105 12.60 8.41 12.48
N PRO A 106 13.62 7.55 12.41
CA PRO A 106 13.55 6.31 11.65
C PRO A 106 12.74 5.26 12.43
N VAL A 107 11.43 5.49 12.55
CA VAL A 107 10.50 4.58 13.24
C VAL A 107 10.54 3.20 12.59
N THR A 108 10.32 2.15 13.38
CA THR A 108 10.54 0.75 12.96
C THR A 108 9.75 0.41 11.69
N ARG A 109 8.52 0.90 11.57
CA ARG A 109 7.68 0.77 10.38
C ARG A 109 8.36 1.27 9.11
N ALA A 110 8.80 2.53 9.08
CA ALA A 110 9.38 3.15 7.89
C ALA A 110 10.71 2.46 7.50
N VAL A 111 11.48 2.02 8.49
CA VAL A 111 12.71 1.24 8.29
C VAL A 111 12.40 -0.12 7.67
N VAL A 112 11.36 -0.82 8.15
CA VAL A 112 10.90 -2.09 7.58
C VAL A 112 10.38 -1.94 6.15
N GLU A 113 9.62 -0.89 5.85
CA GLU A 113 9.15 -0.58 4.50
C GLU A 113 10.33 -0.39 3.54
N MET A 114 11.33 0.39 3.96
CA MET A 114 12.56 0.58 3.20
C MET A 114 13.34 -0.73 3.02
N LEU A 115 13.51 -1.54 4.07
CA LEU A 115 14.16 -2.86 3.95
C LEU A 115 13.43 -3.78 2.98
N THR A 116 12.10 -3.77 3.01
CA THR A 116 11.28 -4.59 2.12
C THR A 116 11.47 -4.17 0.67
N GLY A 117 11.51 -2.86 0.38
CA GLY A 117 11.74 -2.35 -0.97
C GLY A 117 13.18 -2.53 -1.46
N ALA A 118 14.18 -2.32 -0.59
CA ALA A 118 15.59 -2.24 -0.98
C ALA A 118 16.36 -3.56 -0.83
N PHE A 119 16.01 -4.40 0.15
CA PHE A 119 16.77 -5.62 0.46
C PHE A 119 16.08 -6.90 -0.01
N ALA A 120 14.75 -6.97 -0.05
CA ALA A 120 14.02 -8.24 -0.27
C ALA A 120 14.33 -8.92 -1.62
N ILE A 121 14.83 -8.18 -2.61
CA ILE A 121 15.30 -8.74 -3.88
C ILE A 121 16.54 -9.65 -3.73
N ILE A 122 17.36 -9.43 -2.71
CA ILE A 122 18.60 -10.20 -2.50
C ILE A 122 18.31 -11.63 -2.07
N PRO A 123 17.49 -11.89 -1.03
CA PRO A 123 16.99 -13.24 -0.74
C PRO A 123 16.36 -13.95 -1.95
N LEU A 124 15.62 -13.23 -2.81
CA LEU A 124 15.05 -13.79 -4.03
C LEU A 124 16.14 -14.23 -5.02
N ILE A 125 17.14 -13.39 -5.29
CA ILE A 125 18.28 -13.73 -6.16
C ILE A 125 19.06 -14.92 -5.58
N VAL A 126 19.32 -14.91 -4.27
CA VAL A 126 20.02 -16.01 -3.57
C VAL A 126 19.24 -17.31 -3.71
N ALA A 127 17.92 -17.27 -3.52
CA ALA A 127 17.03 -18.43 -3.68
C ALA A 127 17.10 -19.02 -5.10
N ILE A 128 17.03 -18.16 -6.13
CA ILE A 128 17.08 -18.59 -7.53
C ILE A 128 18.48 -19.13 -7.89
N TYR A 129 19.53 -18.35 -7.62
CA TYR A 129 20.89 -18.67 -8.00
C TYR A 129 21.40 -19.92 -7.29
N TYR A 130 21.39 -19.92 -5.95
CA TYR A 130 21.91 -21.03 -5.16
C TYR A 130 20.98 -22.25 -5.15
N GLY A 131 19.69 -22.10 -5.50
CA GLY A 131 18.84 -23.25 -5.78
C GLY A 131 19.41 -24.12 -6.92
N GLY A 132 19.96 -23.47 -7.96
CA GLY A 132 20.72 -24.13 -9.02
C GLY A 132 22.06 -24.68 -8.56
N GLU A 133 22.90 -23.87 -7.90
CA GLU A 133 24.21 -24.32 -7.42
C GLU A 133 24.10 -25.55 -6.52
N LEU A 134 23.16 -25.56 -5.57
CA LEU A 134 22.99 -26.69 -4.66
C LEU A 134 22.58 -27.98 -5.39
N VAL A 135 21.69 -27.90 -6.39
CA VAL A 135 21.25 -29.08 -7.16
C VAL A 135 22.39 -29.67 -8.00
N TRP A 136 23.27 -28.81 -8.54
CA TRP A 136 24.34 -29.22 -9.45
C TRP A 136 25.69 -29.47 -8.78
N ARG A 137 25.90 -28.97 -7.55
CA ARG A 137 27.17 -29.06 -6.79
C ARG A 137 27.83 -30.43 -6.89
N ASP A 138 27.12 -31.49 -6.53
CA ASP A 138 27.71 -32.83 -6.45
C ASP A 138 28.17 -33.34 -7.83
N ARG A 139 27.58 -32.85 -8.93
CA ARG A 139 28.00 -33.15 -10.30
C ARG A 139 29.16 -32.28 -10.76
N ASP A 140 29.14 -30.99 -10.44
CA ASP A 140 30.21 -30.04 -10.76
C ASP A 140 31.54 -30.50 -10.12
N TYR A 141 31.49 -31.03 -8.89
CA TYR A 141 32.63 -31.65 -8.21
C TYR A 141 32.84 -33.14 -8.52
N ARG A 142 32.05 -33.74 -9.42
CA ARG A 142 32.12 -35.17 -9.82
C ARG A 142 32.00 -36.18 -8.67
N MET A 143 31.31 -35.81 -7.59
CA MET A 143 31.07 -36.64 -6.40
C MET A 143 29.70 -37.35 -6.40
N HIS A 144 28.82 -37.00 -7.34
CA HIS A 144 27.44 -37.52 -7.38
C HIS A 144 27.33 -39.04 -7.39
N GLU A 145 28.23 -39.79 -8.04
CA GLU A 145 28.20 -41.26 -8.04
C GLU A 145 28.46 -41.84 -6.64
N ILE A 146 29.37 -41.24 -5.87
CA ILE A 146 29.69 -41.63 -4.50
C ILE A 146 28.51 -41.32 -3.58
N VAL A 147 27.93 -40.14 -3.75
CA VAL A 147 26.79 -39.65 -2.95
C VAL A 147 25.53 -40.48 -3.22
N ASP A 148 25.25 -40.82 -4.48
CA ASP A 148 24.09 -41.62 -4.91
C ASP A 148 24.19 -43.10 -4.47
N ALA A 149 25.41 -43.62 -4.32
CA ALA A 149 25.69 -44.97 -3.85
C ALA A 149 25.50 -45.15 -2.33
N THR A 150 25.25 -44.07 -1.58
CA THR A 150 24.99 -44.15 -0.15
C THR A 150 23.67 -44.86 0.15
N ALA A 151 23.63 -45.61 1.26
CA ALA A 151 22.44 -46.30 1.78
C ALA A 151 21.46 -45.33 2.46
N THR A 152 21.12 -44.22 1.80
CA THR A 152 20.20 -43.19 2.29
C THR A 152 18.91 -43.13 1.46
N PRO A 153 17.76 -42.80 2.08
CA PRO A 153 16.53 -42.54 1.36
C PRO A 153 16.63 -41.34 0.42
N SER A 154 15.89 -41.35 -0.69
CA SER A 154 15.96 -40.28 -1.71
C SER A 154 15.53 -38.89 -1.21
N TRP A 155 14.79 -38.79 -0.09
CA TRP A 155 14.43 -37.49 0.49
C TRP A 155 15.62 -36.77 1.13
N VAL A 156 16.66 -37.52 1.54
CA VAL A 156 17.91 -36.99 2.12
C VAL A 156 18.73 -36.21 1.08
N PHE A 157 18.40 -36.27 -0.22
CA PHE A 157 19.12 -35.50 -1.24
C PHE A 157 18.46 -34.15 -1.55
N VAL A 158 17.16 -34.03 -1.30
CA VAL A 158 16.35 -32.84 -1.65
C VAL A 158 16.05 -31.98 -0.43
N LEU A 159 15.59 -32.60 0.66
CA LEU A 159 15.17 -31.88 1.86
C LEU A 159 16.31 -31.05 2.49
N PRO A 160 17.57 -31.53 2.57
CA PRO A 160 18.66 -30.69 3.06
C PRO A 160 18.87 -29.41 2.27
N LYS A 161 18.66 -29.43 0.94
CA LYS A 161 18.88 -28.25 0.09
C LYS A 161 17.89 -27.15 0.42
N VAL A 162 16.62 -27.52 0.60
CA VAL A 162 15.56 -26.58 1.00
C VAL A 162 15.81 -26.05 2.41
N LEU A 163 16.13 -26.92 3.37
CA LEU A 163 16.37 -26.50 4.76
C LEU A 163 17.64 -25.65 4.90
N ALA A 164 18.73 -26.03 4.21
CA ALA A 164 19.95 -25.24 4.15
C ALA A 164 19.70 -23.87 3.52
N MET A 165 18.95 -23.83 2.41
CA MET A 165 18.56 -22.57 1.79
C MET A 165 17.72 -21.71 2.74
N GLY A 166 16.74 -22.31 3.43
CA GLY A 166 15.93 -21.60 4.44
C GLY A 166 16.79 -20.96 5.54
N LEU A 167 17.80 -21.68 6.05
CA LEU A 167 18.73 -21.13 7.05
C LEU A 167 19.62 -20.01 6.48
N VAL A 168 20.09 -20.14 5.24
CA VAL A 168 20.86 -19.09 4.56
C VAL A 168 20.02 -17.83 4.37
N LEU A 169 18.80 -17.97 3.86
CA LEU A 169 17.87 -16.87 3.66
C LEU A 169 17.52 -16.20 4.99
N LEU A 170 17.19 -16.97 6.02
CA LEU A 170 16.94 -16.47 7.37
C LEU A 170 18.16 -15.68 7.89
N SER A 171 19.36 -16.23 7.76
CA SER A 171 20.59 -15.55 8.19
C SER A 171 20.78 -14.21 7.46
N SER A 172 20.54 -14.17 6.15
CA SER A 172 20.64 -12.92 5.37
C SER A 172 19.65 -11.85 5.83
N LEU A 173 18.42 -12.26 6.15
CA LEU A 173 17.36 -11.37 6.64
C LEU A 173 17.65 -10.86 8.05
N LEU A 174 18.17 -11.71 8.93
CA LEU A 174 18.60 -11.31 10.27
C LEU A 174 19.78 -10.33 10.21
N ILE A 175 20.72 -10.51 9.28
CA ILE A 175 21.82 -9.55 9.08
C ILE A 175 21.28 -8.19 8.61
N ALA A 176 20.32 -8.18 7.68
CA ALA A 176 19.67 -6.94 7.25
C ALA A 176 18.92 -6.23 8.39
N MET A 177 18.17 -7.00 9.19
CA MET A 177 17.52 -6.50 10.40
C MET A 177 18.53 -5.91 11.38
N LEU A 178 19.64 -6.60 11.65
CA LEU A 178 20.69 -6.08 12.54
C LEU A 178 21.33 -4.79 11.99
N GLY A 179 21.55 -4.71 10.68
CA GLY A 179 22.04 -3.49 10.02
C GLY A 179 21.08 -2.31 10.18
N ALA A 180 19.77 -2.55 10.06
CA ALA A 180 18.75 -1.54 10.25
C ALA A 180 18.60 -1.10 11.72
N VAL A 181 18.64 -2.05 12.66
CA VAL A 181 18.65 -1.75 14.09
C VAL A 181 19.88 -0.92 14.47
N LEU A 182 21.06 -1.29 13.94
CA LEU A 182 22.28 -0.51 14.16
C LEU A 182 22.15 0.90 13.56
N PHE A 183 21.54 1.03 12.37
CA PHE A 183 21.26 2.33 11.77
C PHE A 183 20.37 3.19 12.68
N GLN A 184 19.25 2.66 13.18
CA GLN A 184 18.36 3.37 14.12
C GLN A 184 19.13 3.87 15.35
N LEU A 185 19.96 3.01 15.95
CA LEU A 185 20.79 3.36 17.10
C LEU A 185 21.83 4.44 16.78
N ILE A 186 22.49 4.37 15.62
CA ILE A 186 23.46 5.39 15.16
C ILE A 186 22.78 6.75 14.96
N THR A 187 21.54 6.76 14.46
CA THR A 187 20.73 7.97 14.29
C THR A 187 20.09 8.47 15.60
N GLY A 188 20.31 7.80 16.72
CA GLY A 188 19.81 8.20 18.04
C GLY A 188 18.38 7.76 18.36
N TYR A 189 17.79 6.87 17.57
CA TYR A 189 16.46 6.33 17.81
C TYR A 189 16.54 4.99 18.57
N THR A 190 15.91 4.92 19.74
CA THR A 190 16.05 3.80 20.69
C THR A 190 14.76 3.00 20.90
N HIS A 191 13.63 3.44 20.36
CA HIS A 191 12.34 2.75 20.43
C HIS A 191 12.28 1.60 19.41
N LEU A 192 13.01 0.52 19.70
CA LEU A 192 13.19 -0.61 18.79
C LEU A 192 12.10 -1.67 18.97
N GLU A 193 11.32 -1.92 17.92
CA GLU A 193 10.30 -2.97 17.92
C GLU A 193 10.81 -4.25 17.24
N LEU A 194 11.61 -5.04 17.96
CA LEU A 194 12.20 -6.27 17.41
C LEU A 194 11.15 -7.29 16.96
N GLY A 195 10.00 -7.36 17.63
CA GLY A 195 8.86 -8.20 17.22
C GLY A 195 8.31 -7.79 15.85
N SER A 196 8.18 -6.49 15.61
CA SER A 196 7.71 -5.91 14.35
C SER A 196 8.67 -6.23 13.20
N TYR A 197 9.99 -6.14 13.41
CA TYR A 197 10.97 -6.62 12.40
C TYR A 197 10.77 -8.09 12.02
N LEU A 198 10.55 -8.96 12.99
CA LEU A 198 10.37 -10.39 12.74
C LEU A 198 9.07 -10.66 11.97
N LEU A 199 7.97 -10.03 12.35
CA LEU A 199 6.65 -10.27 11.78
C LEU A 199 6.41 -9.53 10.45
N TRP A 200 6.91 -8.31 10.30
CA TRP A 200 6.64 -7.44 9.16
C TRP A 200 7.67 -7.63 8.03
N PHE A 201 8.92 -8.00 8.36
CA PHE A 201 10.01 -8.16 7.38
C PHE A 201 10.50 -9.61 7.28
N VAL A 202 11.09 -10.16 8.35
CA VAL A 202 11.85 -11.42 8.27
C VAL A 202 10.97 -12.59 7.86
N LEU A 203 9.88 -12.85 8.59
CA LEU A 203 8.99 -13.98 8.31
C LEU A 203 8.34 -13.89 6.91
N PRO A 204 7.69 -12.78 6.52
CA PRO A 204 7.00 -12.72 5.23
C PRO A 204 7.95 -12.77 4.04
N VAL A 205 9.15 -12.16 4.12
CA VAL A 205 10.16 -12.24 3.04
C VAL A 205 10.79 -13.63 2.99
N LEU A 206 11.03 -14.27 4.14
CA LEU A 206 11.55 -15.64 4.21
C LEU A 206 10.60 -16.62 3.52
N ILE A 207 9.30 -16.56 3.82
CA ILE A 207 8.30 -17.46 3.22
C ILE A 207 8.28 -17.30 1.69
N GLY A 208 8.19 -16.08 1.18
CA GLY A 208 8.22 -15.82 -0.26
C GLY A 208 9.52 -16.30 -0.92
N SER A 209 10.67 -15.96 -0.34
CA SER A 209 11.97 -16.38 -0.87
C SER A 209 12.16 -17.89 -0.85
N LEU A 210 11.62 -18.58 0.17
CA LEU A 210 11.67 -20.05 0.26
C LEU A 210 10.78 -20.71 -0.80
N GLN A 211 9.62 -20.15 -1.12
CA GLN A 211 8.78 -20.63 -2.23
C GLN A 211 9.55 -20.57 -3.55
N TYR A 212 10.24 -19.45 -3.83
CA TYR A 212 11.11 -19.31 -5.01
C TYR A 212 12.32 -20.24 -4.99
N ALA A 213 12.92 -20.50 -3.82
CA ALA A 213 14.00 -21.48 -3.69
C ALA A 213 13.53 -22.89 -4.06
N ILE A 214 12.34 -23.29 -3.59
CA ILE A 214 11.75 -24.60 -3.91
C ILE A 214 11.42 -24.70 -5.39
N LEU A 215 10.84 -23.64 -5.98
CA LEU A 215 10.60 -23.56 -7.42
C LEU A 215 11.91 -23.70 -8.22
N SER A 216 12.96 -22.95 -7.84
CA SER A 216 14.27 -23.03 -8.48
C SER A 216 14.85 -24.45 -8.40
N ILE A 217 14.84 -25.07 -7.22
CA ILE A 217 15.29 -26.45 -7.03
C ILE A 217 14.50 -27.40 -7.93
N PHE A 218 13.16 -27.28 -7.97
CA PHE A 218 12.32 -28.11 -8.83
C PHE A 218 12.67 -27.95 -10.31
N VAL A 219 12.72 -26.71 -10.83
CA VAL A 219 13.09 -26.43 -12.23
C VAL A 219 14.46 -27.05 -12.55
N GLN A 220 15.43 -26.90 -11.66
CA GLN A 220 16.79 -27.44 -11.82
C GLN A 220 16.83 -28.98 -11.87
N THR A 221 15.87 -29.68 -11.26
CA THR A 221 15.76 -31.14 -11.42
C THR A 221 15.31 -31.56 -12.82
N LEU A 222 14.51 -30.72 -13.50
CA LEU A 222 13.93 -30.98 -14.81
C LEU A 222 14.93 -30.70 -15.95
N VAL A 223 15.62 -29.56 -15.86
CA VAL A 223 16.41 -29.02 -16.98
C VAL A 223 17.76 -29.72 -17.18
N PRO A 224 18.25 -29.87 -18.43
CA PRO A 224 19.48 -30.61 -18.69
C PRO A 224 20.76 -29.88 -18.27
N SER A 225 20.70 -28.58 -17.95
CA SER A 225 21.85 -27.77 -17.52
C SER A 225 21.47 -26.70 -16.49
N LYS A 226 22.42 -26.33 -15.64
CA LYS A 226 22.25 -25.26 -14.62
C LYS A 226 21.81 -23.92 -15.23
N ALA A 227 22.44 -23.54 -16.35
CA ALA A 227 22.15 -22.30 -17.07
C ALA A 227 20.72 -22.26 -17.62
N ALA A 228 20.20 -23.38 -18.14
CA ALA A 228 18.81 -23.45 -18.60
C ALA A 228 17.81 -23.25 -17.44
N GLY A 229 18.14 -23.76 -16.26
CA GLY A 229 17.30 -23.56 -15.07
C GLY A 229 17.25 -22.09 -14.63
N TRP A 230 18.38 -21.41 -14.60
CA TRP A 230 18.42 -19.96 -14.31
C TRP A 230 17.71 -19.14 -15.38
N ALA A 231 17.85 -19.48 -16.66
CA ALA A 231 17.15 -18.82 -17.75
C ALA A 231 15.63 -18.95 -17.63
N ILE A 232 15.12 -20.12 -17.23
CA ILE A 232 13.68 -20.34 -16.99
C ILE A 232 13.20 -19.52 -15.78
N MET A 233 13.97 -19.49 -14.69
CA MET A 233 13.60 -18.68 -13.52
C MET A 233 13.58 -17.18 -13.86
N LEU A 234 14.56 -16.68 -14.62
CA LEU A 234 14.57 -15.30 -15.10
C LEU A 234 13.38 -15.00 -15.99
N LEU A 235 13.08 -15.90 -16.94
CA LEU A 235 11.93 -15.76 -17.83
C LEU A 235 10.62 -15.71 -17.03
N GLN A 236 10.47 -16.53 -15.99
CA GLN A 236 9.28 -16.53 -15.13
C GLN A 236 9.11 -15.18 -14.40
N VAL A 237 10.18 -14.62 -13.83
CA VAL A 237 10.12 -13.30 -13.17
C VAL A 237 9.74 -12.21 -14.19
N VAL A 238 10.40 -12.16 -15.35
CA VAL A 238 10.09 -11.17 -16.40
C VAL A 238 8.67 -11.32 -16.93
N ALA A 239 8.23 -12.57 -17.16
CA ALA A 239 6.88 -12.85 -17.63
C ALA A 239 5.81 -12.43 -16.62
N SER A 240 6.03 -12.60 -15.32
CA SER A 240 5.06 -12.18 -14.30
C SER A 240 4.79 -10.67 -14.33
N ILE A 241 5.83 -9.87 -14.55
CA ILE A 241 5.71 -8.40 -14.67
C ILE A 241 4.97 -8.02 -15.96
N ALA A 242 5.33 -8.66 -17.09
CA ALA A 242 4.72 -8.37 -18.38
C ALA A 242 3.24 -8.83 -18.47
N LEU A 243 2.90 -9.94 -17.82
CA LEU A 243 1.53 -10.46 -17.79
C LEU A 243 0.60 -9.58 -16.97
N ALA A 244 1.08 -9.02 -15.84
CA ALA A 244 0.32 -8.10 -15.01
C ALA A 244 -0.25 -6.92 -15.83
N THR A 245 0.55 -6.31 -16.71
CA THR A 245 0.09 -5.18 -17.55
C THR A 245 -0.87 -5.55 -18.68
N THR A 246 -1.18 -6.84 -18.86
CA THR A 246 -2.11 -7.34 -19.89
C THR A 246 -3.42 -7.86 -19.29
N GLY A 247 -3.68 -7.59 -18.01
CA GLY A 247 -4.86 -8.06 -17.26
C GLY A 247 -4.65 -9.40 -16.55
N PHE A 248 -3.44 -9.97 -16.61
CA PHE A 248 -3.06 -11.14 -15.82
C PHE A 248 -2.41 -10.72 -14.49
N GLU A 249 -3.19 -10.04 -13.65
CA GLU A 249 -2.75 -9.46 -12.37
C GLU A 249 -3.27 -10.21 -11.11
N HIS A 250 -4.07 -11.26 -11.27
CA HIS A 250 -4.59 -12.01 -10.12
C HIS A 250 -3.48 -12.81 -9.42
N ARG A 251 -3.44 -12.67 -8.10
CA ARG A 251 -2.43 -13.31 -7.24
C ARG A 251 -2.49 -14.85 -7.21
N LEU A 252 -3.57 -15.46 -7.70
CA LEU A 252 -3.73 -16.92 -7.70
C LEU A 252 -2.93 -17.64 -8.80
N TYR A 253 -2.55 -16.93 -9.86
CA TYR A 253 -1.69 -17.49 -10.92
C TYR A 253 -0.31 -16.82 -11.00
N ASN A 254 -0.11 -15.66 -10.37
CA ASN A 254 1.22 -15.05 -10.22
C ASN A 254 2.00 -15.73 -9.08
N PHE A 255 2.92 -16.63 -9.44
CA PHE A 255 3.64 -17.46 -8.47
C PHE A 255 4.35 -16.64 -7.39
N GLY A 256 4.09 -16.99 -6.12
CA GLY A 256 4.72 -16.37 -4.96
C GLY A 256 4.23 -14.95 -4.67
N ASP A 257 3.23 -14.46 -5.40
CA ASP A 257 2.60 -13.17 -5.14
C ASP A 257 1.66 -13.25 -3.93
N ALA A 258 1.59 -12.16 -3.17
CA ALA A 258 0.80 -12.08 -1.95
C ALA A 258 0.32 -10.65 -1.70
N ALA A 259 -0.81 -10.51 -1.01
CA ALA A 259 -1.38 -9.21 -0.71
C ALA A 259 -0.38 -8.30 0.05
N PRO A 260 -0.29 -7.00 -0.30
CA PRO A 260 0.50 -6.05 0.45
C PRO A 260 -0.08 -5.87 1.86
N VAL A 261 0.78 -5.49 2.79
CA VAL A 261 0.40 -5.18 4.18
C VAL A 261 0.89 -3.76 4.44
N PRO A 262 0.06 -2.73 4.20
CA PRO A 262 0.43 -1.38 4.57
C PRO A 262 0.55 -1.33 6.10
N LEU A 263 1.64 -0.76 6.58
CA LEU A 263 1.95 -0.71 8.01
C LEU A 263 1.54 0.65 8.58
N SER A 264 1.30 0.67 9.89
CA SER A 264 0.98 1.88 10.66
C SER A 264 1.49 1.70 12.08
N ASP A 265 1.97 2.76 12.72
CA ASP A 265 2.38 2.70 14.13
C ASP A 265 1.12 2.63 15.02
N MET A 266 0.05 3.37 14.65
CA MET A 266 -1.28 3.28 15.27
C MET A 266 -1.96 1.91 15.13
N ASN A 267 -1.86 1.27 13.95
CA ASN A 267 -2.69 0.09 13.59
C ASN A 267 -1.88 -1.20 13.32
N GLY A 268 -0.54 -1.14 13.37
CA GLY A 268 0.34 -2.26 13.05
C GLY A 268 0.12 -2.79 11.63
N MET A 269 0.01 -4.12 11.49
CA MET A 269 -0.38 -4.78 10.23
C MET A 269 -1.89 -4.72 9.95
N GLY A 270 -2.69 -4.23 10.90
CA GLY A 270 -4.15 -4.22 10.81
C GLY A 270 -4.74 -5.59 10.47
N HIS A 271 -5.77 -5.60 9.62
CA HIS A 271 -6.37 -6.80 9.07
C HIS A 271 -5.67 -7.30 7.78
N PHE A 272 -4.75 -6.49 7.22
CA PHE A 272 -4.15 -6.74 5.91
C PHE A 272 -3.28 -8.00 5.86
N TRP A 273 -2.67 -8.38 7.00
CA TRP A 273 -1.86 -9.60 7.09
C TRP A 273 -2.65 -10.87 6.79
N ILE A 274 -3.98 -10.88 7.02
CA ILE A 274 -4.85 -12.04 6.81
C ILE A 274 -4.83 -12.44 5.34
N ALA A 275 -5.03 -11.46 4.45
CA ALA A 275 -4.95 -11.68 3.01
C ALA A 275 -3.56 -12.23 2.64
N ARG A 276 -2.48 -11.58 3.11
CA ARG A 276 -1.11 -12.02 2.82
C ARG A 276 -0.85 -13.45 3.27
N ALA A 277 -1.27 -13.80 4.48
CA ALA A 277 -1.07 -15.13 5.06
C ALA A 277 -1.77 -16.22 4.25
N TRP A 278 -3.00 -15.98 3.77
CA TRP A 278 -3.69 -16.93 2.91
C TRP A 278 -3.00 -17.12 1.56
N HIS A 279 -2.55 -16.04 0.92
CA HIS A 279 -1.79 -16.15 -0.34
C HIS A 279 -0.45 -16.88 -0.14
N GLN A 280 0.26 -16.58 0.96
CA GLN A 280 1.50 -17.27 1.30
C GLN A 280 1.26 -18.74 1.64
N PHE A 281 0.16 -19.07 2.31
CA PHE A 281 -0.24 -20.46 2.59
C PHE A 281 -0.54 -21.21 1.29
N TYR A 282 -1.33 -20.62 0.40
CA TYR A 282 -1.63 -21.14 -0.93
C TYR A 282 -0.35 -21.46 -1.73
N TRP A 283 0.55 -20.48 -1.89
CA TRP A 283 1.80 -20.70 -2.62
C TRP A 283 2.78 -21.62 -1.90
N THR A 284 2.75 -21.69 -0.57
CA THR A 284 3.53 -22.66 0.19
C THR A 284 3.02 -24.08 -0.04
N ALA A 285 1.71 -24.31 -0.05
CA ALA A 285 1.14 -25.61 -0.38
C ALA A 285 1.55 -26.05 -1.79
N PHE A 286 1.48 -25.14 -2.76
CA PHE A 286 1.96 -25.40 -4.12
C PHE A 286 3.48 -25.67 -4.18
N ALA A 287 4.30 -24.87 -3.50
CA ALA A 287 5.74 -25.09 -3.43
C ALA A 287 6.06 -26.47 -2.81
N LEU A 288 5.33 -26.90 -1.80
CA LEU A 288 5.52 -28.24 -1.21
C LEU A 288 5.11 -29.36 -2.18
N MET A 289 4.13 -29.15 -3.06
CA MET A 289 3.86 -30.06 -4.19
C MET A 289 5.05 -30.13 -5.14
N LEU A 290 5.65 -28.98 -5.49
CA LEU A 290 6.87 -28.93 -6.31
C LEU A 290 8.05 -29.65 -5.64
N LEU A 291 8.17 -29.55 -4.31
CA LEU A 291 9.18 -30.27 -3.55
C LEU A 291 8.99 -31.79 -3.62
N VAL A 292 7.75 -32.27 -3.51
CA VAL A 292 7.44 -33.69 -3.75
C VAL A 292 7.77 -34.07 -5.20
N GLY A 293 7.43 -33.23 -6.18
CA GLY A 293 7.81 -33.41 -7.58
C GLY A 293 9.32 -33.52 -7.78
N ALA A 294 10.11 -32.66 -7.14
CA ALA A 294 11.57 -32.66 -7.16
C ALA A 294 12.13 -33.97 -6.56
N HIS A 295 11.52 -34.45 -5.47
CA HIS A 295 11.86 -35.75 -4.88
C HIS A 295 11.57 -36.92 -5.82
N LEU A 296 10.41 -36.93 -6.48
CA LEU A 296 10.01 -37.99 -7.41
C LEU A 296 10.90 -38.05 -8.65
N LEU A 297 11.31 -36.88 -9.16
CA LEU A 297 12.10 -36.72 -10.38
C LEU A 297 13.60 -36.58 -10.10
N TRP A 298 14.04 -36.75 -8.85
CA TRP A 298 15.44 -36.61 -8.48
C TRP A 298 16.33 -37.56 -9.30
N ARG A 299 17.47 -37.06 -9.76
CA ARG A 299 18.45 -37.84 -10.50
C ARG A 299 19.28 -38.65 -9.51
N ARG A 300 19.02 -39.95 -9.43
CA ARG A 300 19.81 -40.89 -8.64
C ARG A 300 20.45 -41.92 -9.56
N GLY A 301 21.78 -42.02 -9.52
CA GLY A 301 22.58 -42.89 -10.37
C GLY A 301 22.87 -42.28 -11.74
N THR A 302 23.21 -43.14 -12.71
CA THR A 302 23.68 -42.74 -14.05
C THR A 302 22.56 -42.32 -15.03
N GLU A 303 21.28 -42.50 -14.66
CA GLU A 303 20.16 -42.11 -15.51
C GLU A 303 19.88 -40.60 -15.43
N THR A 304 20.35 -39.87 -16.45
CA THR A 304 20.19 -38.42 -16.55
C THR A 304 18.94 -37.99 -17.33
N ARG A 305 18.35 -38.88 -18.14
CA ARG A 305 17.24 -38.55 -19.03
C ARG A 305 15.96 -38.32 -18.25
N LEU A 306 15.12 -37.41 -18.74
CA LEU A 306 13.88 -37.01 -18.07
C LEU A 306 12.75 -38.04 -18.26
N ARG A 307 12.58 -38.57 -19.48
CA ARG A 307 11.48 -39.49 -19.83
C ARG A 307 11.42 -40.75 -18.94
N PRO A 308 12.52 -41.49 -18.69
CA PRO A 308 12.45 -42.67 -17.82
C PRO A 308 12.10 -42.34 -16.37
N ARG A 309 12.54 -41.17 -15.87
CA ARG A 309 12.21 -40.70 -14.52
C ARG A 309 10.72 -40.39 -14.37
N PHE A 310 10.12 -39.73 -15.37
CA PHE A 310 8.68 -39.50 -15.41
C PHE A 310 7.87 -40.81 -15.48
N ALA A 311 8.31 -41.79 -16.27
CA ALA A 311 7.63 -43.08 -16.38
C ALA A 311 7.60 -43.85 -15.04
N LEU A 312 8.56 -43.61 -14.14
CA LEU A 312 8.62 -44.21 -12.81
C LEU A 312 7.88 -43.40 -11.73
N ALA A 313 7.50 -42.15 -12.00
CA ALA A 313 6.87 -41.27 -11.03
C ALA A 313 5.50 -41.79 -10.51
N PRO A 314 4.58 -42.33 -11.36
CA PRO A 314 3.31 -42.88 -10.88
C PRO A 314 3.49 -44.02 -9.88
N LYS A 315 4.49 -44.90 -10.10
CA LYS A 315 4.80 -45.98 -9.16
C LYS A 315 5.28 -45.46 -7.81
N ARG A 316 6.04 -44.36 -7.80
CA ARG A 316 6.53 -43.71 -6.57
C ARG A 316 5.43 -42.93 -5.84
N LEU A 317 4.37 -42.52 -6.55
CA LEU A 317 3.21 -41.87 -5.96
C LEU A 317 2.30 -42.83 -5.19
N HIS A 318 2.30 -44.14 -5.46
CA HIS A 318 1.51 -45.12 -4.68
C HIS A 318 1.98 -45.32 -3.22
N GLY A 319 2.95 -44.53 -2.73
CA GLY A 319 3.45 -44.57 -1.36
C GLY A 319 3.19 -43.28 -0.57
N PRO A 320 3.94 -43.02 0.52
CA PRO A 320 3.78 -41.83 1.36
C PRO A 320 3.88 -40.51 0.59
N ALA A 321 4.67 -40.47 -0.50
CA ALA A 321 4.78 -39.29 -1.35
C ALA A 321 3.45 -38.90 -2.02
N GLY A 322 2.60 -39.86 -2.39
CA GLY A 322 1.27 -39.57 -2.94
C GLY A 322 0.30 -39.04 -1.90
N VAL A 323 0.36 -39.55 -0.67
CA VAL A 323 -0.44 -39.02 0.45
C VAL A 323 -0.06 -37.56 0.73
N VAL A 324 1.24 -37.27 0.82
CA VAL A 324 1.75 -35.91 1.03
C VAL A 324 1.36 -34.98 -0.14
N MET A 325 1.50 -35.46 -1.39
CA MET A 325 1.04 -34.71 -2.57
C MET A 325 -0.46 -34.43 -2.51
N GLY A 326 -1.28 -35.42 -2.15
CA GLY A 326 -2.73 -35.28 -2.04
C GLY A 326 -3.15 -34.29 -0.96
N LEU A 327 -2.50 -34.32 0.21
CA LEU A 327 -2.73 -33.35 1.30
C LEU A 327 -2.41 -31.92 0.87
N PHE A 328 -1.27 -31.68 0.23
CA PHE A 328 -0.92 -30.34 -0.25
C PHE A 328 -1.80 -29.89 -1.42
N THR A 329 -2.24 -30.81 -2.27
CA THR A 329 -3.22 -30.50 -3.33
C THR A 329 -4.55 -30.06 -2.72
N LEU A 330 -5.03 -30.76 -1.68
CA LEU A 330 -6.26 -30.37 -0.99
C LEU A 330 -6.11 -29.00 -0.29
N ALA A 331 -4.97 -28.76 0.37
CA ALA A 331 -4.68 -27.46 0.98
C ALA A 331 -4.61 -26.34 -0.06
N TRP A 332 -3.97 -26.59 -1.20
CA TRP A 332 -3.85 -25.63 -2.31
C TRP A 332 -5.22 -25.32 -2.93
N VAL A 333 -6.03 -26.33 -3.25
CA VAL A 333 -7.39 -26.12 -3.80
C VAL A 333 -8.29 -25.44 -2.79
N GLY A 334 -8.28 -25.87 -1.53
CA GLY A 334 -9.12 -25.29 -0.47
C GLY A 334 -8.78 -23.83 -0.18
N SER A 335 -7.48 -23.50 -0.07
CA SER A 335 -7.04 -22.11 0.11
C SER A 335 -7.26 -21.27 -1.14
N GLY A 336 -7.06 -21.82 -2.34
CA GLY A 336 -7.34 -21.14 -3.61
C GLY A 336 -8.83 -20.81 -3.76
N ALA A 337 -9.73 -21.75 -3.43
CA ALA A 337 -11.17 -21.52 -3.42
C ALA A 337 -11.57 -20.45 -2.41
N TYR A 338 -10.97 -20.46 -1.21
CA TYR A 338 -11.22 -19.43 -0.20
C TYR A 338 -10.73 -18.05 -0.63
N ILE A 339 -9.52 -17.94 -1.21
CA ILE A 339 -8.99 -16.69 -1.75
C ILE A 339 -9.92 -16.19 -2.86
N PHE A 340 -10.27 -17.03 -3.82
CA PHE A 340 -11.17 -16.67 -4.93
C PHE A 340 -12.55 -16.20 -4.43
N TYR A 341 -13.11 -16.89 -3.43
CA TYR A 341 -14.36 -16.45 -2.80
C TYR A 341 -14.23 -15.05 -2.19
N ASN A 342 -13.12 -14.76 -1.50
CA ASN A 342 -12.87 -13.44 -0.95
C ASN A 342 -12.66 -12.40 -2.05
N SER A 343 -11.81 -12.67 -3.04
CA SER A 343 -11.40 -11.68 -4.04
C SER A 343 -12.40 -11.43 -5.16
N ASN A 344 -13.24 -12.42 -5.51
CA ASN A 344 -14.11 -12.38 -6.68
C ASN A 344 -15.60 -12.52 -6.37
N VAL A 345 -15.98 -13.10 -5.21
CA VAL A 345 -17.39 -13.27 -4.83
C VAL A 345 -17.80 -12.24 -3.77
N LEU A 346 -17.03 -12.12 -2.68
CA LEU A 346 -17.26 -11.10 -1.65
C LEU A 346 -16.81 -9.71 -2.11
N ASN A 347 -15.77 -9.66 -2.94
CA ASN A 347 -15.23 -8.43 -3.52
C ASN A 347 -15.24 -8.54 -5.04
N ARG A 348 -15.19 -7.39 -5.73
CA ARG A 348 -15.15 -7.34 -7.20
C ARG A 348 -13.70 -7.29 -7.67
N TYR A 349 -13.27 -8.31 -8.41
CA TYR A 349 -12.00 -8.30 -9.12
C TYR A 349 -12.19 -7.63 -10.48
N ILE A 350 -11.38 -6.60 -10.76
CA ILE A 350 -11.38 -5.84 -12.01
C ILE A 350 -9.92 -5.65 -12.39
N THR A 351 -9.62 -5.97 -13.64
CA THR A 351 -8.27 -5.80 -14.18
C THR A 351 -8.02 -4.34 -14.54
N GLU A 352 -6.74 -3.93 -14.61
CA GLU A 352 -6.39 -2.57 -15.05
C GLU A 352 -7.03 -2.19 -16.40
N PRO A 353 -7.00 -3.02 -17.46
CA PRO A 353 -7.68 -2.69 -18.73
C PRO A 353 -9.21 -2.55 -18.61
N GLU A 354 -9.86 -3.38 -17.79
CA GLU A 354 -11.30 -3.28 -17.54
C GLU A 354 -11.64 -2.00 -16.76
N GLN A 355 -10.80 -1.61 -15.79
CA GLN A 355 -10.95 -0.37 -15.05
C GLN A 355 -10.80 0.85 -15.96
N GLU A 356 -9.81 0.84 -16.87
CA GLU A 356 -9.65 1.90 -17.86
C GLU A 356 -10.88 2.03 -18.77
N GLN A 357 -11.40 0.90 -19.26
CA GLN A 357 -12.60 0.87 -20.10
C GLN A 357 -13.82 1.41 -19.33
N LEU A 358 -13.99 0.99 -18.07
CA LEU A 358 -15.10 1.44 -17.21
C LEU A 358 -15.06 2.97 -17.01
N LEU A 359 -13.89 3.54 -16.76
CA LEU A 359 -13.73 5.00 -16.63
C LEU A 359 -13.97 5.74 -17.95
N ALA A 360 -13.60 5.13 -19.10
CA ALA A 360 -13.89 5.70 -20.41
C ALA A 360 -15.40 5.69 -20.72
N ASP A 361 -16.09 4.61 -20.38
CA ASP A 361 -17.53 4.48 -20.58
C ASP A 361 -18.31 5.40 -19.63
N ALA A 362 -17.84 5.55 -18.39
CA ALA A 362 -18.35 6.55 -17.44
C ALA A 362 -18.29 7.95 -18.03
N GLU A 363 -17.15 8.33 -18.61
CA GLU A 363 -17.00 9.65 -19.24
C GLU A 363 -17.97 9.85 -20.40
N ARG A 364 -18.12 8.88 -21.30
CA ARG A 364 -19.03 8.99 -22.46
C ARG A 364 -20.49 9.14 -22.03
N LEU A 365 -20.91 8.41 -21.00
CA LEU A 365 -22.30 8.36 -20.55
C LEU A 365 -22.67 9.51 -19.62
N LEU A 366 -21.74 9.91 -18.74
CA LEU A 366 -22.04 10.81 -17.62
C LEU A 366 -21.56 12.24 -17.82
N LEU A 367 -20.51 12.48 -18.61
CA LEU A 367 -20.02 13.84 -18.86
C LEU A 367 -21.11 14.79 -19.41
N PRO A 368 -22.04 14.36 -20.31
CA PRO A 368 -23.13 15.23 -20.76
C PRO A 368 -24.09 15.66 -19.65
N LEU A 369 -24.17 14.89 -18.55
CA LEU A 369 -25.07 15.15 -17.43
C LEU A 369 -24.48 16.12 -16.40
N GLU A 370 -23.18 16.40 -16.46
CA GLU A 370 -22.49 17.25 -15.49
C GLU A 370 -23.06 18.68 -15.44
N THR A 371 -23.53 19.20 -16.57
CA THR A 371 -24.03 20.58 -16.69
C THR A 371 -25.49 20.74 -16.26
N LEU A 372 -26.18 19.66 -15.91
CA LEU A 372 -27.57 19.73 -15.47
C LEU A 372 -27.66 20.42 -14.09
N PRO A 373 -28.60 21.36 -13.90
CA PRO A 373 -28.73 22.06 -12.64
C PRO A 373 -29.11 21.08 -11.52
N GLN A 374 -28.35 21.08 -10.43
CA GLN A 374 -28.60 20.29 -9.22
C GLN A 374 -28.91 21.22 -8.04
N PRO A 375 -29.81 20.84 -7.10
CA PRO A 375 -30.07 21.65 -5.93
C PRO A 375 -28.85 21.68 -5.01
N LYS A 376 -28.76 22.71 -4.16
CA LYS A 376 -27.67 22.88 -3.20
C LYS A 376 -28.07 22.37 -1.83
N ILE A 377 -27.17 21.63 -1.19
CA ILE A 377 -27.31 21.19 0.20
C ILE A 377 -27.03 22.39 1.12
N THR A 378 -27.91 22.66 2.08
CA THR A 378 -27.78 23.76 3.06
C THR A 378 -27.70 23.29 4.50
N HIS A 379 -28.20 22.09 4.81
CA HIS A 379 -28.13 21.48 6.13
C HIS A 379 -27.91 19.97 6.02
N VAL A 380 -27.12 19.43 6.94
CA VAL A 380 -26.75 18.01 6.99
C VAL A 380 -27.04 17.45 8.39
N SER A 381 -27.89 16.43 8.49
CA SER A 381 -28.04 15.62 9.69
C SER A 381 -27.49 14.22 9.41
N LEU A 382 -26.59 13.73 10.27
CA LEU A 382 -25.98 12.41 10.13
C LEU A 382 -25.97 11.66 11.46
N ASP A 383 -26.43 10.41 11.44
CA ASP A 383 -26.19 9.42 12.49
C ASP A 383 -25.29 8.31 11.91
N VAL A 384 -24.06 8.25 12.40
CA VAL A 384 -23.01 7.36 11.91
C VAL A 384 -22.58 6.40 13.01
N ALA A 385 -22.73 5.11 12.74
CA ALA A 385 -22.20 4.03 13.56
C ALA A 385 -20.97 3.41 12.91
N LEU A 386 -19.80 3.69 13.48
CA LEU A 386 -18.54 3.06 13.09
C LEU A 386 -18.37 1.75 13.86
N HIS A 387 -18.10 0.66 13.17
CA HIS A 387 -17.72 -0.63 13.74
C HIS A 387 -16.30 -0.99 13.24
N PRO A 388 -15.24 -0.40 13.83
CA PRO A 388 -13.87 -0.52 13.32
C PRO A 388 -13.36 -1.97 13.21
N ARG A 389 -13.75 -2.84 14.15
CA ARG A 389 -13.37 -4.26 14.17
C ARG A 389 -14.02 -5.07 13.05
N GLU A 390 -15.25 -4.72 12.69
CA GLU A 390 -16.02 -5.39 11.63
C GLU A 390 -15.79 -4.73 10.26
N ARG A 391 -15.14 -3.57 10.23
CA ARG A 391 -14.96 -2.73 9.05
C ARG A 391 -16.29 -2.39 8.40
N VAL A 392 -17.26 -2.00 9.22
CA VAL A 392 -18.57 -1.49 8.81
C VAL A 392 -18.78 -0.05 9.29
N ALA A 393 -19.22 0.83 8.40
CA ALA A 393 -19.79 2.13 8.76
C ALA A 393 -21.23 2.19 8.24
N LEU A 394 -22.18 2.41 9.15
CA LEU A 394 -23.59 2.62 8.82
C LEU A 394 -23.87 4.10 9.00
N ALA A 395 -24.43 4.74 7.97
CA ALA A 395 -24.83 6.14 8.06
C ALA A 395 -26.31 6.29 7.69
N THR A 396 -27.07 6.89 8.60
CA THR A 396 -28.42 7.40 8.31
C THR A 396 -28.32 8.91 8.21
N GLY A 397 -28.75 9.48 7.08
CA GLY A 397 -28.57 10.88 6.82
C GLY A 397 -29.79 11.57 6.24
N GLU A 398 -29.83 12.88 6.46
CA GLU A 398 -30.82 13.79 5.90
C GLU A 398 -30.12 15.06 5.39
N TYR A 399 -30.43 15.45 4.16
CA TYR A 399 -30.03 16.72 3.57
C TYR A 399 -31.24 17.64 3.39
N THR A 400 -31.08 18.90 3.76
CA THR A 400 -31.98 19.97 3.29
C THR A 400 -31.42 20.53 1.98
N LEU A 401 -32.23 20.46 0.93
CA LEU A 401 -31.90 20.85 -0.43
C LEU A 401 -32.65 22.13 -0.79
N VAL A 402 -31.96 23.07 -1.45
CA VAL A 402 -32.57 24.30 -1.97
C VAL A 402 -32.21 24.45 -3.44
N ASN A 403 -33.21 24.71 -4.30
CA ASN A 403 -32.92 25.11 -5.67
C ASN A 403 -32.43 26.57 -5.70
N ARG A 404 -31.11 26.77 -5.85
CA ARG A 404 -30.51 28.11 -5.97
C ARG A 404 -30.40 28.60 -7.43
N HIS A 405 -30.85 27.80 -8.40
CA HIS A 405 -30.87 28.19 -9.80
C HIS A 405 -32.11 29.03 -10.10
N GLU A 406 -32.02 29.84 -11.16
CA GLU A 406 -33.16 30.60 -11.69
C GLU A 406 -34.11 29.74 -12.54
N VAL A 407 -33.75 28.49 -12.80
CA VAL A 407 -34.53 27.52 -13.56
C VAL A 407 -35.04 26.39 -12.66
N PRO A 408 -36.21 25.78 -12.96
CA PRO A 408 -36.68 24.62 -12.23
C PRO A 408 -35.73 23.42 -12.40
N VAL A 409 -35.50 22.67 -11.33
CA VAL A 409 -34.74 21.43 -11.37
C VAL A 409 -35.70 20.26 -11.53
N LEU A 410 -35.57 19.49 -12.62
CA LEU A 410 -36.42 18.32 -12.89
C LEU A 410 -35.78 17.00 -12.48
N GLN A 411 -34.45 16.89 -12.56
CA GLN A 411 -33.72 15.65 -12.30
C GLN A 411 -32.74 15.82 -11.13
N LEU A 412 -32.76 14.86 -10.22
CA LEU A 412 -31.77 14.72 -9.16
C LEU A 412 -30.80 13.61 -9.55
N ILE A 413 -29.52 13.96 -9.69
CA ILE A 413 -28.43 13.02 -9.92
C ILE A 413 -27.77 12.77 -8.59
N VAL A 414 -27.73 11.51 -8.17
CA VAL A 414 -27.12 11.08 -6.91
C VAL A 414 -25.95 10.17 -7.24
N SER A 415 -24.76 10.60 -6.82
CA SER A 415 -23.50 9.88 -7.04
C SER A 415 -22.94 9.41 -5.71
N THR A 416 -22.39 8.20 -5.70
CA THR A 416 -21.69 7.62 -4.56
C THR A 416 -20.40 6.95 -5.01
N PRO A 417 -19.40 6.84 -4.11
CA PRO A 417 -18.33 5.86 -4.30
C PRO A 417 -18.94 4.49 -4.56
N ARG A 418 -18.25 3.69 -5.36
CA ARG A 418 -18.78 2.41 -5.81
C ARG A 418 -18.89 1.37 -4.70
N GLU A 419 -18.02 1.49 -3.71
CA GLU A 419 -17.95 0.65 -2.52
C GLU A 419 -19.04 1.01 -1.49
N LEU A 420 -19.75 2.13 -1.68
CA LEU A 420 -20.80 2.60 -0.79
C LEU A 420 -22.16 2.06 -1.26
N ALA A 421 -22.75 1.18 -0.47
CA ALA A 421 -24.10 0.69 -0.73
C ALA A 421 -25.15 1.71 -0.25
N ILE A 422 -26.06 2.12 -1.13
CA ILE A 422 -27.25 2.89 -0.76
C ILE A 422 -28.40 1.92 -0.48
N GLU A 423 -28.70 1.69 0.80
CA GLU A 423 -29.79 0.80 1.25
C GLU A 423 -31.16 1.45 1.12
N LYS A 424 -31.23 2.75 1.39
CA LYS A 424 -32.45 3.55 1.23
C LYS A 424 -32.08 4.92 0.71
N LEU A 425 -32.87 5.42 -0.23
CA LEU A 425 -32.87 6.81 -0.65
C LEU A 425 -34.33 7.23 -0.84
N ASP A 426 -34.71 8.33 -0.22
CA ASP A 426 -36.09 8.80 -0.21
C ASP A 426 -36.13 10.32 -0.33
N MET A 427 -36.89 10.80 -1.32
CA MET A 427 -37.22 12.20 -1.51
C MET A 427 -38.64 12.26 -2.06
N SER A 428 -39.52 12.95 -1.33
CA SER A 428 -40.94 13.05 -1.67
C SER A 428 -41.16 13.55 -3.11
N GLY A 429 -42.04 12.87 -3.84
CA GLY A 429 -42.37 13.22 -5.22
C GLY A 429 -41.21 13.00 -6.19
N SER A 430 -40.44 11.92 -6.01
CA SER A 430 -39.39 11.52 -6.95
C SER A 430 -39.51 10.05 -7.33
N ARG A 431 -39.11 9.75 -8.57
CA ARG A 431 -39.11 8.40 -9.14
C ARG A 431 -37.73 8.09 -9.71
N LEU A 432 -37.23 6.89 -9.44
CA LEU A 432 -35.97 6.42 -10.00
C LEU A 432 -36.14 6.23 -11.52
N GLU A 433 -35.36 6.95 -12.31
CA GLU A 433 -35.40 6.91 -13.77
C GLU A 433 -34.34 5.97 -14.33
N THR A 434 -33.09 6.13 -13.90
CA THR A 434 -31.95 5.35 -14.40
C THR A 434 -30.97 5.06 -13.27
N THR A 435 -30.37 3.87 -13.29
CA THR A 435 -29.26 3.50 -12.41
C THR A 435 -28.08 3.02 -13.24
N TYR A 436 -26.93 3.65 -13.05
CA TYR A 436 -25.64 3.20 -13.53
C TYR A 436 -24.85 2.59 -12.36
N GLU A 437 -25.15 1.33 -12.02
CA GLU A 437 -24.55 0.65 -10.85
C GLU A 437 -23.03 0.61 -10.93
N GLU A 438 -22.47 0.46 -12.13
CA GLU A 438 -21.01 0.36 -12.33
C GLU A 438 -20.25 1.63 -11.97
N PHE A 439 -20.92 2.78 -12.04
CA PHE A 439 -20.37 4.11 -11.76
C PHE A 439 -20.87 4.71 -10.44
N GLY A 440 -21.77 4.02 -9.73
CA GLY A 440 -22.37 4.54 -8.50
C GLY A 440 -23.30 5.74 -8.73
N VAL A 441 -23.97 5.82 -9.89
CA VAL A 441 -24.84 6.96 -10.23
C VAL A 441 -26.31 6.53 -10.34
N ARG A 442 -27.21 7.27 -9.70
CA ARG A 442 -28.67 7.11 -9.80
C ARG A 442 -29.30 8.44 -10.23
N ILE A 443 -30.19 8.40 -11.21
CA ILE A 443 -30.92 9.57 -11.71
C ILE A 443 -32.38 9.41 -11.33
N TYR A 444 -32.93 10.41 -10.65
CA TYR A 444 -34.33 10.48 -10.26
C TYR A 444 -35.01 11.62 -11.00
N THR A 445 -36.19 11.36 -11.57
CA THR A 445 -37.06 12.43 -12.04
C THR A 445 -37.95 12.89 -10.89
N LEU A 446 -38.12 14.20 -10.74
CA LEU A 446 -39.11 14.77 -9.83
C LEU A 446 -40.48 14.80 -10.51
N ASP A 447 -41.53 14.43 -9.78
CA ASP A 447 -42.91 14.49 -10.29
C ASP A 447 -43.33 15.95 -10.55
N GLU A 448 -42.95 16.83 -9.62
CA GLU A 448 -43.02 18.29 -9.77
C GLU A 448 -41.59 18.86 -9.75
N PRO A 449 -41.13 19.55 -10.80
CA PRO A 449 -39.82 20.20 -10.80
C PRO A 449 -39.67 21.13 -9.60
N MET A 450 -38.51 21.10 -8.93
CA MET A 450 -38.22 22.04 -7.84
C MET A 450 -38.15 23.47 -8.41
N ALA A 451 -39.06 24.34 -8.00
CA ALA A 451 -39.05 25.75 -8.40
C ALA A 451 -37.82 26.50 -7.83
N PRO A 452 -37.36 27.60 -8.44
CA PRO A 452 -36.34 28.47 -7.85
C PRO A 452 -36.67 28.86 -6.41
N GLY A 453 -35.73 28.67 -5.49
CA GLY A 453 -35.88 28.93 -4.06
C GLY A 453 -36.65 27.84 -3.27
N GLU A 454 -37.23 26.85 -3.94
CA GLU A 454 -37.93 25.75 -3.26
C GLU A 454 -36.97 24.92 -2.41
N THR A 455 -37.45 24.47 -1.25
CA THR A 455 -36.72 23.61 -0.32
C THR A 455 -37.35 22.22 -0.26
N ARG A 456 -36.53 21.17 -0.33
CA ARG A 456 -36.93 19.77 -0.14
C ARG A 456 -35.95 19.02 0.75
N THR A 457 -36.34 17.83 1.18
CA THR A 457 -35.53 16.96 2.04
C THR A 457 -35.18 15.67 1.31
N LEU A 458 -33.90 15.29 1.34
CA LEU A 458 -33.41 14.00 0.86
C LEU A 458 -32.94 13.16 2.05
N ARG A 459 -33.47 11.95 2.19
CA ARG A 459 -33.11 11.00 3.25
C ARG A 459 -32.37 9.81 2.65
N PHE A 460 -31.36 9.33 3.35
CA PHE A 460 -30.59 8.17 2.91
C PHE A 460 -30.17 7.27 4.06
N VAL A 461 -29.95 6.01 3.73
CA VAL A 461 -29.26 5.03 4.56
C VAL A 461 -28.18 4.40 3.69
N THR A 462 -26.93 4.49 4.14
CA THR A 462 -25.77 3.97 3.43
C THR A 462 -24.97 3.02 4.32
N ARG A 463 -24.32 2.05 3.67
CA ARG A 463 -23.40 1.11 4.31
C ARG A 463 -22.09 1.07 3.53
N LEU A 464 -21.00 1.42 4.21
CA LEU A 464 -19.65 1.16 3.75
C LEU A 464 -19.14 -0.09 4.47
N GLN A 465 -18.77 -1.13 3.71
CA GLN A 465 -18.27 -2.38 4.26
C GLN A 465 -17.31 -3.07 3.29
N GLU A 466 -16.18 -3.56 3.80
CA GLU A 466 -15.34 -4.54 3.09
C GLU A 466 -15.42 -5.89 3.81
N GLN A 467 -15.95 -6.90 3.14
CA GLN A 467 -16.00 -8.26 3.66
C GLN A 467 -14.82 -9.06 3.14
N GLY A 468 -14.17 -9.84 4.01
CA GLY A 468 -13.03 -10.65 3.59
C GLY A 468 -11.83 -9.79 3.17
N PHE A 469 -11.26 -10.05 2.00
CA PHE A 469 -10.19 -9.24 1.43
C PHE A 469 -10.22 -9.23 -0.11
N PRO A 470 -9.97 -8.08 -0.78
CA PRO A 470 -9.95 -8.01 -2.23
C PRO A 470 -8.62 -8.48 -2.84
N ASN A 471 -8.61 -8.74 -4.16
CA ASN A 471 -7.35 -9.01 -4.90
C ASN A 471 -6.48 -7.76 -5.06
N SER A 472 -7.02 -6.55 -4.93
CA SER A 472 -6.25 -5.30 -5.01
C SER A 472 -6.96 -4.22 -4.20
N ASN A 473 -6.24 -3.15 -3.81
CA ASN A 473 -6.82 -1.94 -3.20
C ASN A 473 -7.70 -2.20 -1.96
N ALA A 474 -7.20 -2.97 -0.99
CA ALA A 474 -7.89 -3.12 0.30
C ALA A 474 -8.09 -1.75 0.95
N GLN A 475 -9.29 -1.49 1.47
CA GLN A 475 -9.61 -0.19 2.05
C GLN A 475 -8.80 0.10 3.32
N THR A 476 -8.37 1.35 3.47
CA THR A 476 -7.56 1.82 4.61
C THR A 476 -8.27 2.84 5.48
N ARG A 477 -9.52 3.18 5.16
CA ARG A 477 -10.32 4.22 5.84
C ARG A 477 -10.90 3.74 7.15
N LEU A 478 -11.45 2.54 7.17
CA LEU A 478 -12.10 1.96 8.34
C LEU A 478 -11.24 0.82 8.91
N VAL A 479 -10.48 1.17 9.95
CA VAL A 479 -9.48 0.29 10.56
C VAL A 479 -9.60 0.28 12.07
N THR A 480 -9.09 -0.79 12.70
CA THR A 480 -9.26 -1.07 14.13
C THR A 480 -8.71 -0.01 15.07
N ASN A 481 -7.76 0.82 14.63
CA ASN A 481 -7.29 2.00 15.34
C ASN A 481 -6.86 3.07 14.32
N GLY A 482 -7.44 4.27 14.38
CA GLY A 482 -7.15 5.33 13.41
C GLY A 482 -8.11 5.32 12.20
N THR A 483 -9.39 5.05 12.43
CA THR A 483 -10.42 5.23 11.39
C THR A 483 -10.46 6.71 11.00
N PHE A 484 -10.34 6.98 9.70
CA PHE A 484 -10.40 8.30 9.09
C PHE A 484 -11.26 8.23 7.85
N ILE A 485 -12.46 8.82 7.92
CA ILE A 485 -13.46 8.82 6.85
C ILE A 485 -13.76 10.27 6.47
N ASN A 486 -13.70 10.58 5.18
CA ASN A 486 -14.28 11.80 4.63
C ASN A 486 -15.80 11.61 4.47
N ASN A 487 -16.61 12.64 4.71
CA ASN A 487 -18.07 12.53 4.57
C ASN A 487 -18.50 12.04 3.18
N ALA A 488 -17.80 12.40 2.11
CA ALA A 488 -18.08 11.91 0.75
C ALA A 488 -17.93 10.39 0.58
N GLU A 489 -17.24 9.70 1.49
CA GLU A 489 -17.05 8.24 1.46
C GLU A 489 -18.24 7.47 2.07
N ILE A 490 -19.10 8.15 2.83
CA ILE A 490 -20.26 7.54 3.51
C ILE A 490 -21.59 8.20 3.16
N SER A 491 -21.59 9.36 2.50
CA SER A 491 -22.79 10.10 2.17
C SER A 491 -22.88 10.43 0.68
N PRO A 492 -24.09 10.54 0.10
CA PRO A 492 -24.23 10.83 -1.32
C PRO A 492 -23.77 12.24 -1.69
N LEU A 493 -23.27 12.38 -2.91
CA LEU A 493 -23.02 13.63 -3.63
C LEU A 493 -24.15 13.89 -4.62
N LEU A 494 -24.48 15.15 -4.88
CA LEU A 494 -25.42 15.52 -5.93
C LEU A 494 -24.67 15.98 -7.20
N GLY A 495 -25.10 15.50 -8.36
CA GLY A 495 -24.41 15.74 -9.63
C GLY A 495 -23.31 14.73 -9.95
N ILE A 496 -22.48 15.05 -10.94
CA ILE A 496 -21.40 14.18 -11.44
C ILE A 496 -20.05 14.68 -10.94
N ASP A 497 -19.28 13.78 -10.33
CA ASP A 497 -17.89 14.05 -9.97
C ASP A 497 -16.95 13.65 -11.13
N ARG A 498 -16.02 14.51 -11.52
CA ARG A 498 -15.02 14.18 -12.55
C ARG A 498 -13.95 13.20 -12.08
N THR A 499 -13.88 12.85 -10.78
CA THR A 499 -12.93 11.84 -10.29
C THR A 499 -13.14 10.46 -10.88
N ILE A 500 -14.36 10.15 -11.37
CA ILE A 500 -14.70 8.88 -12.02
C ILE A 500 -14.39 8.84 -13.52
N PHE A 501 -13.63 9.82 -14.05
CA PHE A 501 -13.21 9.87 -15.45
C PHE A 501 -11.71 9.64 -15.63
N LEU A 502 -11.31 9.26 -16.85
CA LEU A 502 -9.91 9.04 -17.19
C LEU A 502 -9.09 10.34 -17.13
N ARG A 503 -7.89 10.28 -16.56
CA ARG A 503 -6.98 11.44 -16.47
C ARG A 503 -5.78 11.36 -17.40
N ASP A 504 -5.23 10.17 -17.60
CA ASP A 504 -4.01 9.98 -18.40
C ASP A 504 -4.26 10.26 -19.89
N ARG A 505 -3.44 11.12 -20.50
CA ARG A 505 -3.61 11.55 -21.89
C ARG A 505 -3.39 10.41 -22.89
N ALA A 506 -2.47 9.49 -22.62
CA ALA A 506 -2.19 8.37 -23.51
C ALA A 506 -3.36 7.36 -23.48
N THR A 507 -3.88 7.07 -22.28
CA THR A 507 -5.07 6.21 -22.11
C THR A 507 -6.31 6.86 -22.71
N ARG A 508 -6.53 8.17 -22.53
CA ARG A 508 -7.65 8.89 -23.18
C ARG A 508 -7.62 8.78 -24.70
N ARG A 509 -6.44 8.94 -25.31
CA ARG A 509 -6.25 8.73 -26.77
C ARG A 509 -6.54 7.29 -27.21
N LYS A 510 -6.19 6.28 -26.40
CA LYS A 510 -6.50 4.86 -26.67
C LYS A 510 -8.01 4.60 -26.77
N TYR A 511 -8.83 5.37 -26.04
CA TYR A 511 -10.29 5.27 -26.04
C TYR A 511 -10.99 6.37 -26.83
N ASP A 512 -10.29 7.07 -27.73
CA ASP A 512 -10.84 8.14 -28.57
C ASP A 512 -11.54 9.28 -27.78
N LEU A 513 -11.07 9.54 -26.56
CA LEU A 513 -11.56 10.64 -25.72
C LEU A 513 -10.76 11.92 -25.99
N PRO A 514 -11.33 13.11 -25.71
CA PRO A 514 -10.60 14.37 -25.76
C PRO A 514 -9.30 14.28 -24.94
N GLU A 515 -8.21 14.93 -25.34
CA GLU A 515 -6.93 14.72 -24.65
C GLU A 515 -6.95 15.12 -23.17
N GLU A 516 -7.78 16.09 -22.79
CA GLU A 516 -7.85 16.64 -21.44
C GLU A 516 -9.22 17.27 -21.19
N LEU A 517 -9.81 16.98 -20.02
CA LEU A 517 -10.97 17.70 -19.51
C LEU A 517 -10.49 18.94 -18.75
N ARG A 518 -10.39 20.07 -19.45
CA ARG A 518 -9.91 21.31 -18.84
C ARG A 518 -10.91 21.87 -17.83
N VAL A 519 -10.37 22.45 -16.76
CA VAL A 519 -11.14 23.30 -15.84
C VAL A 519 -11.65 24.52 -16.59
N ALA A 520 -12.83 25.02 -16.21
CA ALA A 520 -13.45 26.21 -16.80
C ALA A 520 -12.47 27.40 -16.82
N ARG A 521 -12.53 28.19 -17.90
CA ARG A 521 -11.66 29.37 -18.03
C ARG A 521 -12.11 30.47 -17.08
N LEU A 522 -11.25 31.46 -16.86
CA LEU A 522 -11.58 32.59 -15.98
C LEU A 522 -12.82 33.37 -16.46
N GLU A 523 -12.98 33.49 -17.77
CA GLU A 523 -14.07 34.21 -18.43
C GLU A 523 -15.41 33.48 -18.40
N ASP A 524 -15.44 32.20 -18.01
CA ASP A 524 -16.67 31.40 -17.97
C ASP A 524 -17.46 31.69 -16.69
N GLU A 525 -18.41 32.63 -16.73
CA GLU A 525 -19.20 33.01 -15.56
C GLU A 525 -20.07 31.89 -14.99
N THR A 526 -20.42 30.87 -15.78
CA THR A 526 -21.27 29.76 -15.32
C THR A 526 -20.61 28.94 -14.21
N ALA A 527 -19.27 28.87 -14.22
CA ALA A 527 -18.46 28.19 -13.21
C ALA A 527 -18.36 28.95 -11.87
N ASN A 528 -18.95 30.14 -11.73
CA ASN A 528 -19.03 30.86 -10.46
C ASN A 528 -20.06 30.25 -9.48
N SER A 529 -20.95 29.38 -9.97
CA SER A 529 -22.01 28.73 -9.20
C SER A 529 -21.52 27.61 -8.27
N SER A 530 -20.24 27.24 -8.35
CA SER A 530 -19.62 26.18 -7.55
C SER A 530 -18.14 26.46 -7.27
N HIS A 531 -17.59 25.74 -6.29
CA HIS A 531 -16.17 25.73 -5.98
C HIS A 531 -15.58 24.33 -6.13
N TYR A 532 -14.25 24.24 -6.12
CA TYR A 532 -13.55 23.00 -6.45
C TYR A 532 -13.66 21.90 -5.39
N LEU A 533 -13.98 22.24 -4.14
CA LEU A 533 -14.21 21.20 -3.11
C LEU A 533 -15.46 20.37 -3.42
N ARG A 534 -16.58 21.03 -3.75
CA ARG A 534 -17.87 20.39 -4.02
C ARG A 534 -18.76 21.26 -4.91
N PRO A 535 -19.46 20.69 -5.91
CA PRO A 535 -20.42 21.40 -6.72
C PRO A 535 -21.81 21.52 -6.07
N ASP A 536 -22.16 20.60 -5.16
CA ASP A 536 -23.51 20.41 -4.61
C ASP A 536 -23.81 21.15 -3.31
N SER A 537 -22.87 21.94 -2.81
CA SER A 537 -23.03 22.72 -1.59
C SER A 537 -22.16 23.97 -1.66
N ASP A 538 -22.51 24.95 -0.83
CA ASP A 538 -21.59 26.02 -0.45
C ASP A 538 -21.19 25.75 1.03
N TRP A 539 -21.59 26.61 1.96
CA TRP A 539 -21.53 26.30 3.39
C TRP A 539 -22.83 25.66 3.89
N VAL A 540 -22.70 24.72 4.81
CA VAL A 540 -23.79 23.99 5.45
C VAL A 540 -23.71 24.10 6.96
N THR A 541 -24.85 23.98 7.64
CA THR A 541 -24.88 23.62 9.06
C THR A 541 -24.98 22.10 9.21
N ALA A 542 -24.43 21.55 10.29
CA ALA A 542 -24.48 20.11 10.53
C ALA A 542 -24.80 19.72 11.98
N ASP A 543 -25.63 18.68 12.10
CA ASP A 543 -25.94 17.95 13.33
C ASP A 543 -25.47 16.50 13.16
N ILE A 544 -24.47 16.08 13.94
CA ILE A 544 -23.81 14.80 13.74
C ILE A 544 -23.84 13.99 15.04
N ARG A 545 -24.36 12.77 14.95
CA ARG A 545 -24.21 11.73 15.96
C ARG A 545 -23.20 10.72 15.44
N LEU A 546 -22.09 10.52 16.15
CA LEU A 546 -21.04 9.58 15.77
C LEU A 546 -20.80 8.60 16.91
N SER A 547 -20.95 7.31 16.64
CA SER A 547 -20.67 6.24 17.60
C SER A 547 -19.53 5.33 17.15
N THR A 548 -18.75 4.84 18.12
CA THR A 548 -17.64 3.90 17.93
C THR A 548 -17.49 2.97 19.14
N ASP A 549 -16.49 2.09 19.11
CA ASP A 549 -16.17 1.18 20.22
C ASP A 549 -15.82 1.98 21.49
N ALA A 550 -16.25 1.50 22.66
CA ALA A 550 -16.11 2.25 23.93
C ALA A 550 -14.68 2.66 24.30
N ASP A 551 -13.67 1.94 23.81
CA ASP A 551 -12.26 2.21 24.07
C ASP A 551 -11.65 3.21 23.07
N GLN A 552 -12.41 3.71 22.10
CA GLN A 552 -11.98 4.73 21.14
C GLN A 552 -12.64 6.08 21.42
N THR A 553 -11.99 7.15 20.97
CA THR A 553 -12.54 8.51 21.02
C THR A 553 -13.07 8.88 19.62
N PRO A 554 -14.40 8.97 19.43
CA PRO A 554 -14.97 9.47 18.19
C PRO A 554 -14.81 10.99 18.12
N VAL A 555 -14.47 11.51 16.94
CA VAL A 555 -14.38 12.95 16.68
C VAL A 555 -15.17 13.30 15.42
N ALA A 556 -16.10 14.24 15.58
CA ALA A 556 -16.96 14.76 14.53
C ALA A 556 -16.95 16.30 14.53
N PRO A 557 -17.23 16.97 13.39
CA PRO A 557 -17.24 18.43 13.26
C PRO A 557 -18.20 19.14 14.21
N GLY A 558 -17.89 20.39 14.54
CA GLY A 558 -18.69 21.21 15.45
C GLY A 558 -18.36 20.99 16.93
N MET A 559 -19.19 21.57 17.79
CA MET A 559 -19.05 21.51 19.25
C MET A 559 -19.78 20.31 19.82
N THR A 560 -19.17 19.66 20.81
CA THR A 560 -19.77 18.53 21.51
C THR A 560 -20.96 18.99 22.35
N VAL A 561 -22.14 18.46 22.04
CA VAL A 561 -23.38 18.63 22.80
C VAL A 561 -23.49 17.55 23.88
N SER A 562 -23.10 16.32 23.56
CA SER A 562 -23.05 15.21 24.51
C SER A 562 -21.97 14.19 24.11
N ASP A 563 -21.33 13.57 25.10
CA ASP A 563 -20.40 12.45 24.94
C ASP A 563 -20.75 11.40 26.00
N THR A 564 -21.18 10.22 25.56
CA THR A 564 -21.72 9.19 26.45
C THR A 564 -21.21 7.81 26.04
N THR A 565 -20.94 6.97 27.03
CA THR A 565 -20.56 5.57 26.81
C THR A 565 -21.62 4.67 27.43
N ALA A 566 -22.24 3.83 26.62
CA ALA A 566 -23.25 2.86 27.04
C ALA A 566 -23.13 1.60 26.16
N ASP A 567 -23.44 0.42 26.72
CA ASP A 567 -23.49 -0.85 25.99
C ASP A 567 -22.23 -1.17 25.16
N GLY A 568 -21.04 -0.80 25.68
CA GLY A 568 -19.77 -1.03 24.98
C GLY A 568 -19.51 -0.10 23.79
N ARG A 569 -20.31 0.96 23.63
CA ARG A 569 -20.21 1.96 22.56
C ARG A 569 -20.05 3.36 23.16
N ARG A 570 -19.13 4.16 22.60
CA ARG A 570 -19.03 5.59 22.90
C ARG A 570 -19.69 6.39 21.78
N THR A 571 -20.53 7.34 22.13
CA THR A 571 -21.29 8.17 21.19
C THR A 571 -21.10 9.64 21.52
N VAL A 572 -20.67 10.41 20.51
CA VAL A 572 -20.63 11.87 20.56
C VAL A 572 -21.76 12.43 19.70
N VAL A 573 -22.41 13.49 20.19
CA VAL A 573 -23.34 14.31 19.41
C VAL A 573 -22.71 15.70 19.30
N THR A 574 -22.57 16.18 18.08
CA THR A 574 -21.96 17.48 17.78
C THR A 574 -22.89 18.34 16.93
N ARG A 575 -22.76 19.66 17.10
CA ARG A 575 -23.47 20.67 16.30
C ARG A 575 -22.51 21.74 15.85
N THR A 576 -22.62 22.15 14.59
CA THR A 576 -21.83 23.28 14.08
C THR A 576 -22.35 24.60 14.67
N GLU A 577 -21.46 25.36 15.27
CA GLU A 577 -21.73 26.71 15.81
C GLU A 577 -21.83 27.79 14.73
N SER A 578 -21.21 27.54 13.58
CA SER A 578 -21.19 28.40 12.38
C SER A 578 -21.29 27.50 11.14
N PRO A 579 -21.78 28.01 9.99
CA PRO A 579 -21.74 27.26 8.74
C PRO A 579 -20.31 26.84 8.38
N ILE A 580 -20.15 25.60 7.93
CA ILE A 580 -18.87 25.01 7.52
C ILE A 580 -18.96 24.54 6.06
N GLN A 581 -17.82 24.36 5.40
CA GLN A 581 -17.81 23.65 4.12
C GLN A 581 -18.45 22.25 4.31
N HIS A 582 -19.22 21.75 3.34
CA HIS A 582 -19.75 20.37 3.35
C HIS A 582 -18.64 19.34 3.02
N PHE A 583 -17.50 19.52 3.66
CA PHE A 583 -16.25 18.82 3.47
C PHE A 583 -15.69 18.66 4.87
N PHE A 584 -15.84 17.48 5.44
CA PHE A 584 -15.46 17.21 6.81
C PHE A 584 -15.12 15.74 7.03
N SER A 585 -14.42 15.46 8.13
CA SER A 585 -14.03 14.09 8.50
C SER A 585 -14.75 13.58 9.74
N LEU A 586 -14.90 12.27 9.81
CA LEU A 586 -15.34 11.51 10.97
C LEU A 586 -14.21 10.56 11.35
N GLN A 587 -13.75 10.64 12.59
CA GLN A 587 -12.55 9.94 13.04
C GLN A 587 -12.79 9.15 14.31
N SER A 588 -12.04 8.07 14.48
CA SER A 588 -12.08 7.24 15.68
C SER A 588 -10.75 6.53 15.89
N ALA A 589 -10.12 6.75 17.06
CA ALA A 589 -8.91 6.05 17.45
C ALA A 589 -8.74 6.00 18.97
N ARG A 590 -7.76 5.23 19.43
CA ARG A 590 -7.23 5.24 20.80
C ARG A 590 -6.25 6.40 20.93
N TYR A 591 -6.80 7.60 21.06
CA TYR A 591 -6.02 8.84 21.19
C TYR A 591 -5.57 9.08 22.65
N ALA A 592 -4.31 9.47 22.81
CA ALA A 592 -3.93 10.43 23.84
C ALA A 592 -4.35 11.84 23.40
N ARG A 593 -4.57 12.74 24.35
CA ARG A 593 -5.03 14.11 24.10
C ARG A 593 -4.18 15.09 24.90
N ALA A 594 -3.65 16.09 24.22
CA ALA A 594 -3.04 17.27 24.84
C ALA A 594 -3.94 18.48 24.57
N ASP A 595 -4.15 19.30 25.59
CA ASP A 595 -5.06 20.44 25.56
C ASP A 595 -4.30 21.74 25.84
N ASP A 596 -4.75 22.81 25.20
CA ASP A 596 -4.27 24.16 25.46
C ASP A 596 -5.38 25.19 25.16
N THR A 597 -5.11 26.47 25.37
CA THR A 597 -6.06 27.54 25.10
C THR A 597 -5.35 28.74 24.49
N TRP A 598 -5.90 29.27 23.41
CA TRP A 598 -5.52 30.56 22.86
C TRP A 598 -6.57 31.60 23.26
N VAL A 599 -6.13 32.80 23.63
CA VAL A 599 -7.02 33.93 23.94
C VAL A 599 -6.81 34.97 22.85
N ASN A 600 -7.89 35.34 22.18
CA ASN A 600 -7.83 36.36 21.14
C ASN A 600 -7.56 37.76 21.76
N PRO A 601 -7.13 38.75 20.95
CA PRO A 601 -6.90 40.11 21.45
C PRO A 601 -8.12 40.76 22.11
N GLU A 602 -9.33 40.32 21.79
CA GLU A 602 -10.60 40.78 22.33
C GLU A 602 -11.02 40.07 23.65
N GLY A 603 -10.23 39.12 24.14
CA GLY A 603 -10.43 38.41 25.41
C GLY A 603 -11.28 37.13 25.36
N SER A 604 -11.72 36.69 24.19
CA SER A 604 -12.41 35.40 24.00
C SER A 604 -11.42 34.25 23.87
N SER A 605 -11.75 33.09 24.45
CA SER A 605 -10.90 31.89 24.40
C SER A 605 -11.29 30.93 23.27
N VAL A 606 -10.28 30.29 22.68
CA VAL A 606 -10.40 29.19 21.72
C VAL A 606 -9.70 27.98 22.31
N ALA A 607 -10.42 26.87 22.43
CA ALA A 607 -9.88 25.60 22.92
C ALA A 607 -8.99 24.96 21.85
N LEU A 608 -7.76 24.58 22.23
CA LEU A 608 -6.83 23.88 21.35
C LEU A 608 -6.65 22.45 21.82
N ALA A 609 -6.55 21.51 20.88
CA ALA A 609 -6.25 20.13 21.22
C ALA A 609 -5.44 19.42 20.13
N VAL A 610 -4.58 18.50 20.55
CA VAL A 610 -3.92 17.53 19.67
C VAL A 610 -4.29 16.13 20.14
N TYR A 611 -4.89 15.35 19.26
CA TYR A 611 -5.22 13.96 19.48
C TYR A 611 -4.20 13.10 18.74
N TYR A 612 -3.45 12.29 19.47
CA TYR A 612 -2.26 11.61 18.96
C TYR A 612 -2.16 10.18 19.49
N HIS A 613 -1.39 9.36 18.80
CA HIS A 613 -0.97 8.04 19.24
C HIS A 613 0.00 8.20 20.42
N PRO A 614 -0.19 7.52 21.56
CA PRO A 614 0.61 7.77 22.76
C PRO A 614 2.14 7.77 22.57
N GLU A 615 2.67 6.97 21.63
CA GLU A 615 4.10 6.89 21.35
C GLU A 615 4.64 8.05 20.47
N HIS A 616 3.77 8.93 19.98
CA HIS A 616 4.08 10.04 19.07
C HIS A 616 4.05 11.43 19.75
N GLU A 617 4.34 11.50 21.04
CA GLU A 617 4.26 12.76 21.80
C GLU A 617 5.27 13.83 21.38
N HIS A 618 6.33 13.47 20.66
CA HIS A 618 7.52 14.32 20.38
C HIS A 618 7.20 15.72 19.85
N ASN A 619 6.22 15.85 18.95
CA ASN A 619 5.89 17.11 18.28
C ASN A 619 4.58 17.74 18.75
N VAL A 620 3.90 17.14 19.74
CA VAL A 620 2.57 17.56 20.19
C VAL A 620 2.59 18.99 20.73
N GLN A 621 3.56 19.34 21.58
CA GLN A 621 3.66 20.71 22.11
C GLN A 621 3.97 21.72 21.01
N ARG A 622 4.89 21.39 20.09
CA ARG A 622 5.23 22.24 18.94
C ARG A 622 4.01 22.52 18.06
N MET A 623 3.16 21.52 17.85
CA MET A 623 1.90 21.68 17.14
C MET A 623 0.92 22.62 17.87
N LEU A 624 0.78 22.49 19.20
CA LEU A 624 -0.03 23.42 20.01
C LEU A 624 0.49 24.86 19.91
N ASP A 625 1.81 25.06 20.03
CA ASP A 625 2.44 26.37 19.94
C ASP A 625 2.29 26.97 18.53
N ALA A 626 2.46 26.15 17.49
CA ALA A 626 2.24 26.56 16.10
C ALA A 626 0.78 26.97 15.85
N MET A 627 -0.20 26.26 16.43
CA MET A 627 -1.61 26.67 16.37
C MET A 627 -1.82 28.04 17.03
N LYS A 628 -1.31 28.25 18.24
CA LYS A 628 -1.44 29.53 18.96
C LYS A 628 -0.88 30.71 18.16
N ILE A 629 0.34 30.57 17.67
CA ILE A 629 1.02 31.63 16.92
C ILE A 629 0.30 31.89 15.60
N SER A 630 -0.16 30.84 14.92
CA SER A 630 -0.95 30.96 13.70
C SER A 630 -2.24 31.73 13.95
N LEU A 631 -3.00 31.37 14.99
CA LEU A 631 -4.22 32.09 15.37
C LEU A 631 -3.94 33.56 15.71
N ASP A 632 -2.86 33.86 16.44
CA ASP A 632 -2.45 35.23 16.77
C ASP A 632 -2.10 36.06 15.51
N VAL A 633 -1.26 35.51 14.63
CA VAL A 633 -0.82 36.20 13.41
C VAL A 633 -2.00 36.41 12.45
N PHE A 634 -2.79 35.36 12.19
CA PHE A 634 -3.85 35.41 11.18
C PHE A 634 -5.03 36.26 11.64
N SER A 635 -5.40 36.18 12.93
CA SER A 635 -6.47 37.01 13.48
C SER A 635 -6.12 38.50 13.45
N LYS A 636 -4.85 38.86 13.65
CA LYS A 636 -4.37 40.25 13.55
C LYS A 636 -4.25 40.78 12.12
N ARG A 637 -3.95 39.90 11.16
CA ARG A 637 -3.61 40.29 9.77
C ARG A 637 -4.79 40.21 8.81
N PHE A 638 -5.73 39.29 9.03
CA PHE A 638 -6.78 38.97 8.07
C PHE A 638 -8.19 39.26 8.61
N SER A 639 -8.69 38.43 9.52
CA SER A 639 -10.01 38.56 10.15
C SER A 639 -10.05 37.72 11.44
N PRO A 640 -10.98 37.97 12.37
CA PRO A 640 -11.14 37.12 13.55
C PRO A 640 -11.35 35.64 13.20
N PHE A 641 -10.82 34.75 14.02
CA PHE A 641 -11.08 33.31 13.93
C PHE A 641 -12.55 33.00 14.23
N GLN A 642 -13.19 32.18 13.39
CA GLN A 642 -14.65 31.99 13.38
C GLN A 642 -15.19 30.86 14.26
N PHE A 643 -14.31 30.09 14.92
CA PHE A 643 -14.68 28.91 15.72
C PHE A 643 -14.22 29.05 17.17
N GLN A 644 -14.84 28.27 18.07
CA GLN A 644 -14.48 28.25 19.50
C GLN A 644 -13.44 27.18 19.84
N GLN A 645 -13.04 26.37 18.85
CA GLN A 645 -12.02 25.35 18.98
C GLN A 645 -11.15 25.27 17.72
N ALA A 646 -9.95 24.72 17.87
CA ALA A 646 -9.13 24.21 16.77
C ALA A 646 -8.40 22.95 17.26
N ARG A 647 -8.39 21.88 16.46
CA ARG A 647 -7.76 20.63 16.87
C ARG A 647 -7.03 19.93 15.74
N ILE A 648 -5.96 19.22 16.10
CA ILE A 648 -5.21 18.33 15.22
C ILE A 648 -5.53 16.88 15.60
N LEU A 649 -5.77 16.02 14.61
CA LEU A 649 -6.12 14.62 14.80
C LEU A 649 -5.15 13.72 14.04
N GLU A 650 -4.45 12.83 14.74
CA GLU A 650 -3.56 11.90 14.08
C GLU A 650 -4.34 10.80 13.33
N PHE A 651 -3.86 10.42 12.14
CA PHE A 651 -4.36 9.24 11.42
C PHE A 651 -3.24 8.37 10.84
N PRO A 652 -3.51 7.08 10.54
CA PRO A 652 -2.50 6.12 10.10
C PRO A 652 -1.69 6.50 8.84
N ALA A 653 -0.48 5.95 8.72
CA ALA A 653 0.50 6.17 7.65
C ALA A 653 0.08 5.62 6.28
N TYR A 654 -1.17 5.18 6.15
CA TYR A 654 -1.76 4.73 4.89
C TYR A 654 -1.88 5.85 3.86
N ALA A 655 -1.78 7.11 4.29
CA ALA A 655 -1.55 8.26 3.43
C ALA A 655 -0.64 9.28 4.12
N GLY A 656 0.14 10.03 3.35
CA GLY A 656 1.10 11.01 3.87
C GLY A 656 0.68 12.46 3.60
N PHE A 657 -0.35 12.94 4.28
CA PHE A 657 -0.82 14.33 4.16
C PHE A 657 -1.38 14.87 5.47
N ALA A 658 -1.54 16.19 5.54
CA ALA A 658 -2.42 16.87 6.48
C ALA A 658 -3.57 17.52 5.68
N GLN A 659 -4.73 17.69 6.31
CA GLN A 659 -5.89 18.26 5.64
C GLN A 659 -6.72 19.10 6.59
N SER A 660 -6.94 20.35 6.22
CA SER A 660 -7.74 21.29 7.00
C SER A 660 -9.24 21.18 6.72
N PHE A 661 -9.97 20.54 7.62
CA PHE A 661 -11.43 20.68 7.73
C PHE A 661 -11.77 21.82 8.70
N ALA A 662 -13.02 22.29 8.68
CA ALA A 662 -13.46 23.35 9.59
C ALA A 662 -13.16 22.97 11.05
N ASN A 663 -12.38 23.81 11.73
CA ASN A 663 -11.85 23.63 13.10
C ASN A 663 -11.09 22.33 13.42
N THR A 664 -10.85 21.46 12.44
CA THR A 664 -10.35 20.10 12.65
C THR A 664 -9.34 19.73 11.57
N VAL A 665 -8.10 19.45 11.96
CA VAL A 665 -6.96 19.20 11.06
C VAL A 665 -6.43 17.77 11.26
N PRO A 666 -6.95 16.78 10.52
CA PRO A 666 -6.31 15.47 10.41
C PRO A 666 -4.88 15.59 9.85
N TYR A 667 -3.97 14.84 10.46
CA TYR A 667 -2.55 14.92 10.21
C TYR A 667 -1.97 13.50 10.27
N SER A 668 -1.34 13.04 9.19
CA SER A 668 -0.82 11.67 9.13
C SER A 668 0.32 11.42 10.12
N GLU A 669 0.36 10.23 10.71
CA GLU A 669 1.46 9.77 11.57
C GLU A 669 2.80 9.73 10.82
N SER A 670 2.78 9.63 9.48
CA SER A 670 3.99 9.54 8.67
C SER A 670 4.66 10.89 8.36
N ILE A 671 4.13 11.99 8.90
CA ILE A 671 4.63 13.35 8.63
C ILE A 671 5.02 14.09 9.92
N GLY A 672 4.18 14.97 10.43
CA GLY A 672 4.55 15.95 11.47
C GLY A 672 4.81 15.31 12.83
N PHE A 673 4.22 14.16 13.12
CA PHE A 673 4.40 13.47 14.39
C PHE A 673 5.80 12.85 14.56
N ILE A 674 6.36 12.30 13.47
CA ILE A 674 7.66 11.63 13.47
C ILE A 674 8.81 12.49 12.91
N GLN A 675 8.57 13.78 12.68
CA GLN A 675 9.65 14.70 12.29
C GLN A 675 10.64 14.92 13.44
N ASN A 676 11.93 14.94 13.16
CA ASN A 676 12.99 15.11 14.15
C ASN A 676 13.70 16.45 13.99
N PHE A 677 12.95 17.55 14.05
CA PHE A 677 13.52 18.89 14.04
C PHE A 677 13.98 19.29 15.45
N ARG A 678 15.21 19.79 15.57
CA ARG A 678 15.76 20.36 16.82
C ARG A 678 15.95 21.85 16.64
N GLU A 679 15.68 22.63 17.69
CA GLU A 679 15.83 24.09 17.63
C GLU A 679 17.25 24.54 17.32
N GLU A 680 18.25 23.78 17.73
CA GLU A 680 19.66 24.01 17.41
C GLU A 680 19.93 23.98 15.90
N ASP A 681 19.12 23.23 15.14
CA ASP A 681 19.23 23.10 13.69
C ASP A 681 18.42 24.18 12.94
N GLN A 682 17.79 25.14 13.62
CA GLN A 682 16.91 26.13 12.99
C GLN A 682 17.61 26.99 11.93
N ASP A 683 18.92 27.20 12.08
CA ASP A 683 19.70 27.94 11.11
C ASP A 683 19.89 27.15 9.82
N ASP A 684 19.81 25.81 9.88
CA ASP A 684 20.12 24.91 8.78
C ASP A 684 18.93 24.15 8.17
N LEU A 685 17.91 23.88 8.98
CA LEU A 685 16.76 23.05 8.63
C LEU A 685 15.48 23.87 8.74
N ILE A 686 14.46 23.45 7.99
CA ILE A 686 13.13 24.05 8.03
C ILE A 686 12.29 23.25 9.02
N ASP A 687 11.72 23.93 10.03
CA ASP A 687 10.69 23.36 10.88
C ASP A 687 9.40 23.16 10.07
N LEU A 688 9.23 21.95 9.56
CA LEU A 688 8.09 21.60 8.73
C LEU A 688 6.85 21.32 9.58
N VAL A 689 7.00 20.88 10.84
CA VAL A 689 5.88 20.69 11.77
C VAL A 689 5.16 22.01 11.94
N THR A 690 5.88 23.07 12.29
CA THR A 690 5.31 24.41 12.43
C THR A 690 4.80 24.95 11.10
N TYR A 691 5.56 24.81 10.02
CA TYR A 691 5.14 25.29 8.70
C TYR A 691 3.83 24.66 8.23
N VAL A 692 3.73 23.33 8.25
CA VAL A 692 2.54 22.60 7.81
C VAL A 692 1.38 22.86 8.77
N THR A 693 1.61 22.88 10.09
CA THR A 693 0.56 23.24 11.04
C THR A 693 0.02 24.63 10.76
N ALA A 694 0.89 25.61 10.54
CA ALA A 694 0.48 26.97 10.19
C ALA A 694 -0.25 27.04 8.85
N HIS A 695 0.18 26.26 7.85
CA HIS A 695 -0.51 26.14 6.55
C HIS A 695 -1.93 25.58 6.73
N GLU A 696 -2.10 24.49 7.48
CA GLU A 696 -3.41 23.91 7.71
C GLU A 696 -4.31 24.81 8.57
N ILE A 697 -3.77 25.54 9.54
CA ILE A 697 -4.55 26.54 10.30
C ILE A 697 -4.92 27.74 9.42
N ALA A 698 -4.08 28.14 8.47
CA ALA A 698 -4.39 29.23 7.54
C ALA A 698 -5.60 28.91 6.66
N HIS A 699 -5.81 27.64 6.32
CA HIS A 699 -7.00 27.22 5.57
C HIS A 699 -8.32 27.56 6.27
N GLN A 700 -8.31 27.79 7.59
CA GLN A 700 -9.51 28.26 8.30
C GLN A 700 -9.98 29.63 7.79
N TRP A 701 -9.10 30.44 7.21
CA TRP A 701 -9.44 31.63 6.43
C TRP A 701 -9.58 31.28 4.94
N TRP A 702 -8.61 30.54 4.39
CA TRP A 702 -8.50 30.24 2.97
C TRP A 702 -9.09 28.86 2.62
N ALA A 703 -10.19 28.85 1.87
CA ALA A 703 -11.17 27.78 1.64
C ALA A 703 -12.36 27.79 2.61
N HIS A 704 -12.15 28.05 3.92
CA HIS A 704 -13.26 28.03 4.89
C HIS A 704 -13.98 29.37 5.09
N GLN A 705 -13.31 30.53 4.98
CA GLN A 705 -14.00 31.83 4.90
C GLN A 705 -14.10 32.32 3.44
N LEU A 706 -13.03 32.16 2.67
CA LEU A 706 -12.95 32.57 1.27
C LEU A 706 -12.50 31.40 0.39
N ILE A 707 -13.29 31.01 -0.60
CA ILE A 707 -12.95 29.95 -1.55
C ILE A 707 -13.06 30.43 -3.00
N GLY A 708 -12.18 29.92 -3.87
CA GLY A 708 -12.24 30.19 -5.30
C GLY A 708 -13.34 29.41 -6.00
N ALA A 709 -13.99 30.07 -6.97
CA ALA A 709 -14.88 29.41 -7.93
C ALA A 709 -14.15 28.31 -8.71
N ASN A 710 -14.87 27.31 -9.23
CA ASN A 710 -14.31 26.13 -9.91
C ASN A 710 -13.75 26.46 -11.32
N LYS A 711 -12.71 27.28 -11.36
CA LYS A 711 -12.06 27.86 -12.56
C LYS A 711 -10.56 27.61 -12.58
N GLN A 712 -9.93 27.89 -13.71
CA GLN A 712 -8.46 27.91 -13.80
C GLN A 712 -7.88 28.82 -12.71
N GLY A 713 -6.96 28.28 -11.92
CA GLY A 713 -6.38 28.98 -10.77
C GLY A 713 -7.25 29.00 -9.50
N MET A 714 -8.33 28.21 -9.42
CA MET A 714 -9.22 28.13 -8.24
C MET A 714 -8.51 27.91 -6.91
N THR A 715 -7.40 27.16 -6.90
CA THR A 715 -6.62 26.88 -5.71
C THR A 715 -5.65 28.00 -5.33
N LEU A 716 -5.49 29.05 -6.15
CA LEU A 716 -4.66 30.20 -5.79
C LEU A 716 -5.14 30.82 -4.47
N LEU A 717 -6.45 31.01 -4.33
CA LEU A 717 -7.04 31.62 -3.14
C LEU A 717 -6.94 30.74 -1.89
N SER A 718 -6.93 29.41 -2.03
CA SER A 718 -6.85 28.49 -0.90
C SER A 718 -5.43 28.06 -0.55
N GLU A 719 -4.63 27.65 -1.54
CA GLU A 719 -3.30 27.08 -1.34
C GLU A 719 -2.22 28.14 -1.26
N THR A 720 -2.20 29.09 -2.21
CA THR A 720 -1.13 30.10 -2.24
C THR A 720 -1.23 31.06 -1.07
N PHE A 721 -2.44 31.47 -0.67
CA PHE A 721 -2.63 32.30 0.52
C PHE A 721 -2.34 31.53 1.81
N SER A 722 -2.63 30.23 1.90
CA SER A 722 -2.24 29.41 3.05
C SER A 722 -0.72 29.26 3.16
N GLN A 723 -0.02 29.03 2.04
CA GLN A 723 1.44 29.02 2.03
C GLN A 723 2.04 30.37 2.44
N TYR A 724 1.50 31.47 1.92
CA TYR A 724 1.93 32.82 2.30
C TYR A 724 1.72 33.07 3.80
N SER A 725 0.58 32.65 4.33
CA SER A 725 0.24 32.79 5.75
C SER A 725 1.18 31.98 6.63
N ALA A 726 1.47 30.73 6.26
CA ALA A 726 2.47 29.92 6.95
C ALA A 726 3.85 30.61 6.97
N LEU A 727 4.25 31.26 5.87
CA LEU A 727 5.50 32.02 5.82
C LEU A 727 5.52 33.23 6.76
N LEU A 728 4.38 33.89 7.02
CA LEU A 728 4.31 34.95 8.03
C LEU A 728 4.58 34.42 9.44
N VAL A 729 4.04 33.23 9.76
CA VAL A 729 4.32 32.55 11.04
C VAL A 729 5.80 32.17 11.12
N MET A 730 6.37 31.62 10.05
CA MET A 730 7.79 31.29 10.00
C MET A 730 8.68 32.53 10.13
N GLU A 731 8.29 33.67 9.54
CA GLU A 731 9.00 34.96 9.71
C GLU A 731 8.97 35.44 11.16
N GLN A 732 7.80 35.34 11.81
CA GLN A 732 7.60 35.76 13.19
C GLN A 732 8.49 34.96 14.15
N LEU A 733 8.64 33.66 13.91
CA LEU A 733 9.42 32.75 14.77
C LEU A 733 10.91 32.76 14.48
N TYR A 734 11.30 32.67 13.21
CA TYR A 734 12.69 32.38 12.79
C TYR A 734 13.32 33.52 11.98
N GLY A 735 12.55 34.56 11.64
CA GLY A 735 13.02 35.70 10.86
C GLY A 735 13.20 35.41 9.36
N LYS A 736 13.61 36.46 8.64
CA LYS A 736 13.76 36.46 7.17
C LYS A 736 14.74 35.43 6.59
N PRO A 737 15.86 35.07 7.25
CA PRO A 737 16.77 34.05 6.71
C PRO A 737 16.08 32.71 6.45
N GLN A 738 15.19 32.28 7.35
CA GLN A 738 14.47 31.01 7.25
C GLN A 738 13.51 30.99 6.06
N ILE A 739 12.83 32.10 5.80
CA ILE A 739 11.97 32.26 4.61
C ILE A 739 12.79 32.10 3.33
N ARG A 740 13.97 32.72 3.24
CA ARG A 740 14.82 32.60 2.04
C ARG A 740 15.24 31.16 1.78
N ARG A 741 15.53 30.40 2.84
CA ARG A 741 15.87 28.97 2.74
C ARG A 741 14.67 28.16 2.23
N PHE A 742 13.47 28.41 2.77
CA PHE A 742 12.24 27.81 2.28
C PHE A 742 11.98 28.14 0.80
N LEU A 743 12.04 29.42 0.41
CA LEU A 743 11.82 29.85 -0.96
C LEU A 743 12.85 29.28 -1.94
N LYS A 744 14.12 29.16 -1.53
CA LYS A 744 15.15 28.50 -2.32
C LYS A 744 14.79 27.02 -2.54
N ARG A 745 14.38 26.30 -1.48
CA ARG A 745 13.95 24.89 -1.59
C ARG A 745 12.77 24.74 -2.54
N GLU A 746 11.77 25.61 -2.44
CA GLU A 746 10.61 25.64 -3.32
C GLU A 746 10.98 25.94 -4.78
N LEU A 747 11.89 26.89 -5.01
CA LEU A 747 12.43 27.18 -6.33
C LEU A 747 13.17 25.98 -6.91
N ASP A 748 14.04 25.33 -6.13
CA ASP A 748 14.77 24.14 -6.55
C ASP A 748 13.81 22.97 -6.88
N ARG A 749 12.70 22.84 -6.14
CA ARG A 749 11.65 21.86 -6.43
C ARG A 749 10.92 22.18 -7.73
N TYR A 750 10.55 23.45 -7.93
CA TYR A 750 9.89 23.93 -9.15
C TYR A 750 10.77 23.72 -10.39
N LEU A 751 12.04 24.09 -10.32
CA LEU A 751 12.99 23.95 -11.44
C LEU A 751 13.30 22.48 -11.76
N ARG A 752 13.31 21.57 -10.78
CA ARG A 752 13.46 20.13 -11.01
C ARG A 752 12.23 19.47 -11.62
N SER A 753 11.05 20.06 -11.43
CA SER A 753 9.76 19.52 -11.90
C SER A 753 9.36 20.02 -13.30
N ARG A 754 10.10 21.02 -13.82
CA ARG A 754 10.00 21.51 -15.20
C ARG A 754 11.04 20.83 -16.08
#